data_AF-A0A671W999-F1
#
_entry.id   AF-A0A671W999-F1
#
_cell.length_a   1.000
_cell.length_b   1.000
_cell.length_c   1.000
_cell.angle_alpha   90.00
_cell.angle_beta   90.00
_cell.angle_gamma   90.00
#
_symmetry.space_group_name_H-M   'P 1'
#
loop_
_entity.id
_entity.type
_entity.pdbx_description
1 polymer ?
#
loop_
_entity_poly.entity_id
_entity_poly.type
_entity_poly.pdbx_seq_one_letter_code
_entity_poly.pdbx_strand_id
1 'polypeptide(L)'
;DMAEEELQTFTSIMDALVRISSNMKSMEKELHCPVCDEMVKQPILLPCQHSVCLLCAAEVLVQRGYPPPDLPPEPNSPASTPNTRSPRQTRRPAPRTPDRLERVLRTVCGTYPGRRRKDAAHPPMLFPCPSCQEDVELGEKGLTDCLRNLTLERIVERYRHTVSLGSVAIMCGFCKPPQSLEATKGCADCKSNFCNECFKLYHPWGTPRAQHEHILPTNNFRPKVLTCTEHEQERLQWYCRNCQRLLCPLCKLRRVHHGHKVLPIAQAYQALKDKVTKEMNFILANQETIQSQICQLEDAIKQMEVNYLSSVSYLIFSAVAERQGALTLALEGSRSRREEALSTQVSERQGLMEHAGLMAYTQELLKETDAPCFVQAARVTHARLVKAIEHLQCFTLSADPSFRHFHLEATKEVKSIQGLAFIRAPVAPVIDTQKTLAYDQLFLCWRLPQDSAPAWHFSVEYQRRAGGAAATWGGVRSPNAATAWLRLDEVRGTSAVVDRLQIDSVYVLRVRGCNKAGYGEYSEEVYLHTPPAPVLSFSLDSRWGLHSDRLALGKGQTYARSVPGLSLLQAADRTLTSCHLTSDLLVADVAVTQGKHYWACSVEPGSYLVKVGVGQETKLQEWFHLPQDMASPRCDPDSGHDSGAEDGQDSPPFYFLTMGMGKILSSHSNMPHAHTAPLPPRLGVCLDCDKGRVTFCDAHSLRILWEGHVDCSAPVCPAFCFIGGGALQLQDLVANRSIEELPPRRVTIQTPKLWKP
;
A
#
# COMPACT_ATOMS: atom_id res chain seq x y z
N ASP A 1 45.94 -39.93 -6.76
CA ASP A 1 46.10 -40.02 -5.29
C ASP A 1 46.84 -38.80 -4.75
N MET A 2 48.17 -38.67 -4.84
CA MET A 2 48.87 -37.48 -4.28
C MET A 2 48.44 -36.12 -4.88
N ALA A 3 48.17 -36.04 -6.19
CA ALA A 3 47.77 -34.78 -6.84
C ALA A 3 46.34 -34.32 -6.48
N GLU A 4 45.49 -35.25 -6.05
CA GLU A 4 44.09 -34.97 -5.68
C GLU A 4 44.02 -34.48 -4.22
N GLU A 5 44.88 -35.03 -3.34
CA GLU A 5 45.08 -34.52 -1.98
C GLU A 5 45.73 -33.13 -1.96
N GLU A 6 46.69 -32.86 -2.86
CA GLU A 6 47.29 -31.53 -3.03
C GLU A 6 46.27 -30.50 -3.57
N LEU A 7 45.38 -30.91 -4.47
CA LEU A 7 44.31 -30.05 -4.97
C LEU A 7 43.28 -29.77 -3.86
N GLN A 8 42.87 -30.78 -3.10
CA GLN A 8 41.93 -30.64 -1.98
C GLN A 8 42.48 -29.72 -0.88
N THR A 9 43.77 -29.85 -0.56
CA THR A 9 44.46 -28.97 0.41
C THR A 9 44.60 -27.55 -0.13
N PHE A 10 44.94 -27.36 -1.40
CA PHE A 10 44.97 -26.04 -2.03
C PHE A 10 43.60 -25.36 -2.02
N THR A 11 42.53 -26.09 -2.36
CA THR A 11 41.15 -25.57 -2.34
C THR A 11 40.72 -25.20 -0.93
N SER A 12 41.06 -26.03 0.06
CA SER A 12 40.81 -25.73 1.48
C SER A 12 41.56 -24.50 1.99
N ILE A 13 42.81 -24.29 1.53
CA ILE A 13 43.60 -23.10 1.86
C ILE A 13 42.98 -21.86 1.22
N MET A 14 42.56 -21.95 -0.05
CA MET A 14 41.89 -20.86 -0.75
C MET A 14 40.56 -20.49 -0.10
N ASP A 15 39.73 -21.47 0.28
CA ASP A 15 38.49 -21.24 1.01
C ASP A 15 38.72 -20.64 2.40
N ALA A 16 39.81 -21.03 3.08
CA ALA A 16 40.21 -20.41 4.34
C ALA A 16 40.63 -18.95 4.13
N LEU A 17 41.41 -18.65 3.08
CA LEU A 17 41.83 -17.28 2.73
C LEU A 17 40.65 -16.40 2.31
N VAL A 18 39.68 -16.94 1.57
CA VAL A 18 38.44 -16.23 1.19
C VAL A 18 37.56 -15.98 2.41
N ARG A 19 37.44 -16.95 3.32
CA ARG A 19 36.75 -16.75 4.62
C ARG A 19 37.45 -15.70 5.49
N ILE A 20 38.78 -15.71 5.55
CA ILE A 20 39.55 -14.68 6.25
C ILE A 20 39.33 -13.30 5.58
N SER A 21 39.41 -13.21 4.25
CA SER A 21 39.21 -11.96 3.51
C SER A 21 37.78 -11.40 3.68
N SER A 22 36.76 -12.24 3.62
CA SER A 22 35.36 -11.85 3.84
C SER A 22 35.09 -11.45 5.29
N ASN A 23 35.68 -12.15 6.27
CA ASN A 23 35.63 -11.76 7.68
C ASN A 23 36.33 -10.43 7.93
N MET A 24 37.46 -10.16 7.29
CA MET A 24 38.17 -8.88 7.39
C MET A 24 37.33 -7.74 6.80
N LYS A 25 36.71 -7.92 5.63
CA LYS A 25 35.78 -6.94 5.03
C LYS A 25 34.50 -6.73 5.86
N SER A 26 33.98 -7.80 6.47
CA SER A 26 32.82 -7.70 7.38
C SER A 26 33.17 -6.94 8.65
N MET A 27 34.35 -7.19 9.22
CA MET A 27 34.87 -6.45 10.36
C MET A 27 35.14 -4.99 10.01
N GLU A 28 35.58 -4.70 8.79
CA GLU A 28 35.81 -3.34 8.31
C GLU A 28 34.56 -2.47 8.42
N LYS A 29 33.38 -2.99 8.06
CA LYS A 29 32.10 -2.26 8.16
C LYS A 29 31.77 -1.84 9.61
N GLU A 30 32.12 -2.65 10.59
CA GLU A 30 31.91 -2.37 12.02
C GLU A 30 32.88 -1.30 12.58
N LEU A 31 33.93 -0.93 11.82
CA LEU A 31 34.98 0.01 12.24
C LEU A 31 34.86 1.40 11.58
N HIS A 32 33.93 1.55 10.63
CA HIS A 32 33.67 2.80 9.93
C HIS A 32 32.72 3.71 10.69
N CYS A 33 32.94 5.02 10.57
CA CYS A 33 31.99 6.02 11.07
C CYS A 33 30.81 6.12 10.10
N PRO A 34 29.55 5.99 10.54
CA PRO A 34 28.38 6.01 9.66
C PRO A 34 28.07 7.40 9.06
N VAL A 35 28.82 8.44 9.45
CA VAL A 35 28.66 9.81 8.92
C VAL A 35 29.68 10.09 7.81
N CYS A 36 30.95 9.76 8.02
CA CYS A 36 32.02 10.07 7.07
C CYS A 36 32.50 8.87 6.25
N ASP A 37 31.99 7.67 6.52
CA ASP A 37 32.36 6.40 5.88
C ASP A 37 33.88 6.09 5.92
N GLU A 38 34.58 6.71 6.88
CA GLU A 38 36.00 6.51 7.12
C GLU A 38 36.20 5.80 8.46
N MET A 39 37.31 5.07 8.60
CA MET A 39 37.66 4.41 9.87
C MET A 39 37.61 5.42 11.03
N VAL A 40 36.83 5.09 12.05
CA VAL A 40 36.43 6.06 13.07
C VAL A 40 37.63 6.71 13.79
N LYS A 41 37.55 8.03 13.99
CA LYS A 41 38.57 8.87 14.65
C LYS A 41 37.95 9.53 15.87
N GLN A 42 38.61 9.38 17.04
CA GLN A 42 38.09 9.85 18.33
C GLN A 42 36.60 9.49 18.52
N PRO A 43 36.24 8.19 18.49
CA PRO A 43 34.85 7.76 18.59
C PRO A 43 34.24 8.17 19.94
N ILE A 44 33.01 8.69 19.91
CA ILE A 44 32.16 8.88 21.08
C ILE A 44 31.01 7.87 21.07
N LEU A 45 30.60 7.42 22.25
CA LEU A 45 29.42 6.58 22.47
C LEU A 45 28.21 7.47 22.73
N LEU A 46 27.23 7.39 21.83
CA LEU A 46 25.94 8.02 22.01
C LEU A 46 25.11 7.26 23.06
N PRO A 47 24.08 7.88 23.67
CA PRO A 47 23.16 7.20 24.58
C PRO A 47 22.46 5.97 23.97
N CYS A 48 22.27 5.93 22.65
CA CYS A 48 21.77 4.76 21.90
C CYS A 48 22.83 3.65 21.68
N GLN A 49 24.02 3.77 22.29
CA GLN A 49 25.16 2.84 22.23
C GLN A 49 25.89 2.75 20.88
N HIS A 50 25.51 3.55 19.88
CA HIS A 50 26.24 3.65 18.63
C HIS A 50 27.44 4.60 18.74
N SER A 51 28.47 4.33 17.94
CA SER A 51 29.71 5.12 17.92
C SER A 51 29.81 5.98 16.66
N VAL A 52 30.22 7.23 16.84
CA VAL A 52 30.46 8.19 15.75
C VAL A 52 31.74 8.98 16.03
N CYS A 53 32.40 9.52 15.00
CA CYS A 53 33.54 10.45 15.21
C CYS A 53 33.06 11.71 15.96
N LEU A 54 33.86 12.20 16.91
CA LEU A 54 33.55 13.44 17.65
C LEU A 54 33.27 14.63 16.71
N LEU A 55 34.12 14.82 15.69
CA LEU A 55 33.97 15.92 14.73
C LEU A 55 32.72 15.75 13.85
N CYS A 56 32.42 14.53 13.42
CA CYS A 56 31.21 14.25 12.65
C CYS A 56 29.94 14.52 13.48
N ALA A 57 29.96 14.15 14.76
CA ALA A 57 28.84 14.45 15.65
C ALA A 57 28.66 15.96 15.86
N ALA A 58 29.77 16.70 16.01
CA ALA A 58 29.73 18.15 16.14
C ALA A 58 29.17 18.82 14.87
N GLU A 59 29.59 18.37 13.70
CA GLU A 59 29.11 18.88 12.41
C GLU A 59 27.60 18.65 12.22
N VAL A 60 27.11 17.45 12.55
CA VAL A 60 25.67 17.12 12.51
C VAL A 60 24.85 18.04 13.43
N LEU A 61 25.35 18.38 14.62
CA LEU A 61 24.67 19.31 15.53
C LEU A 61 24.67 20.75 15.00
N VAL A 62 25.79 21.22 14.43
CA VAL A 62 25.88 22.57 13.85
C VAL A 62 24.92 22.72 12.66
N GLN A 63 24.80 21.69 11.80
CA GLN A 63 23.84 21.69 10.69
C GLN A 63 22.38 21.76 11.16
N ARG A 64 22.08 21.32 12.39
CA ARG A 64 20.75 21.42 13.02
C ARG A 64 20.50 22.75 13.74
N GLY A 65 21.44 23.70 13.68
CA GLY A 65 21.30 25.04 14.25
C GLY A 65 21.71 25.15 15.73
N TYR A 66 22.35 24.12 16.30
CA TYR A 66 22.93 24.21 17.64
C TYR A 66 24.27 24.98 17.62
N PRO A 67 24.64 25.66 18.72
CA PRO A 67 25.93 26.33 18.82
C PRO A 67 27.09 25.32 18.69
N PRO A 68 28.24 25.73 18.11
CA PRO A 68 29.40 24.87 17.99
C PRO A 68 29.84 24.40 19.39
N PRO A 69 30.00 23.08 19.61
CA PRO A 69 30.40 22.56 20.91
C PRO A 69 31.86 22.92 21.23
N ASP A 70 32.16 23.16 22.51
CA ASP A 70 33.54 23.37 22.98
C ASP A 70 34.33 22.06 22.85
N LEU A 71 35.15 21.96 21.80
CA LEU A 71 36.00 20.80 21.55
C LEU A 71 37.30 20.90 22.36
N PRO A 72 37.81 19.79 22.94
CA PRO A 72 39.13 19.78 23.56
C PRO A 72 40.22 20.08 22.52
N PRO A 73 41.33 20.75 22.90
CA PRO A 73 42.42 21.06 21.97
C PRO A 73 43.00 19.77 21.37
N GLU A 74 43.11 19.73 20.04
CA GLU A 74 43.70 18.57 19.36
C GLU A 74 45.15 18.33 19.84
N PRO A 75 45.54 17.06 20.09
CA PRO A 75 46.95 16.73 20.13
C PRO A 75 47.53 16.89 18.72
N ASN A 76 48.41 17.86 18.54
CA ASN A 76 49.12 18.09 17.28
C ASN A 76 49.71 16.79 16.73
N SER A 77 49.15 16.33 15.61
CA SER A 77 49.66 15.18 14.86
C SER A 77 50.71 15.68 13.86
N PRO A 78 51.96 15.20 13.84
CA PRO A 78 52.98 15.64 12.89
C PRO A 78 52.84 14.94 11.54
N ALA A 79 51.61 14.80 11.04
CA ALA A 79 51.29 14.21 9.74
C ALA A 79 50.23 15.06 9.03
N SER A 80 50.59 16.31 8.75
CA SER A 80 49.91 17.13 7.74
C SER A 80 51.00 17.96 7.08
N THR A 81 51.52 17.45 5.97
CA THR A 81 52.34 18.23 5.06
C THR A 81 51.51 19.44 4.58
N PRO A 82 52.04 20.67 4.63
CA PRO A 82 51.34 21.81 4.06
C PRO A 82 51.62 21.79 2.56
N ASN A 83 50.62 21.47 1.74
CA ASN A 83 50.47 22.02 0.38
C ASN A 83 49.23 21.44 -0.31
N THR A 84 48.17 22.24 -0.37
CA THR A 84 47.47 22.67 -1.61
C THR A 84 46.13 23.29 -1.23
N ARG A 85 46.15 24.54 -0.73
CA ARG A 85 45.00 25.42 -0.94
C ARG A 85 45.50 26.84 -1.19
N SER A 86 45.29 27.27 -2.44
CA SER A 86 45.60 28.59 -2.96
C SER A 86 44.96 29.71 -2.12
N PRO A 87 45.68 30.82 -1.82
CA PRO A 87 45.14 31.96 -1.09
C PRO A 87 44.52 32.96 -2.07
N ARG A 88 43.24 32.84 -2.36
CA ARG A 88 42.42 33.96 -2.87
C ARG A 88 40.93 33.62 -2.80
N GLN A 89 40.25 34.15 -1.80
CA GLN A 89 39.09 35.05 -1.97
C GLN A 89 38.60 35.58 -0.61
N THR A 90 39.06 36.80 -0.35
CA THR A 90 38.28 37.93 0.20
C THR A 90 37.54 37.78 1.53
N ARG A 91 38.15 38.39 2.56
CA ARG A 91 37.45 39.21 3.56
C ARG A 91 36.38 40.08 2.88
N ARG A 92 35.12 39.95 3.30
CA ARG A 92 34.16 41.06 3.30
C ARG A 92 33.83 41.40 4.76
N PRO A 93 34.11 42.62 5.24
CA PRO A 93 33.50 43.11 6.47
C PRO A 93 32.01 43.39 6.20
N ALA A 94 31.15 43.11 7.18
CA ALA A 94 29.76 43.53 7.16
C ALA A 94 29.63 45.06 7.08
N PRO A 95 28.63 45.61 6.36
CA PRO A 95 28.50 47.04 6.20
C PRO A 95 28.01 47.69 7.50
N ARG A 96 28.61 48.84 7.83
CA ARG A 96 28.07 49.82 8.79
C ARG A 96 27.30 50.89 8.02
N THR A 97 26.20 51.37 8.61
CA THR A 97 25.61 52.75 8.62
C THR A 97 24.08 52.69 8.79
N PRO A 98 23.34 53.79 9.10
CA PRO A 98 23.43 54.66 10.29
C PRO A 98 22.05 55.04 10.90
N ASP A 99 22.06 55.74 12.05
CA ASP A 99 21.03 56.64 12.65
C ASP A 99 19.59 56.13 12.95
N ARG A 100 19.12 56.10 14.21
CA ARG A 100 18.72 57.20 15.13
C ARG A 100 17.28 57.69 14.91
N LEU A 101 16.34 57.13 15.68
CA LEU A 101 15.11 57.68 16.28
C LEU A 101 14.45 56.48 16.99
N GLU A 102 13.91 56.47 18.21
CA GLU A 102 13.44 57.52 19.08
C GLU A 102 13.21 56.87 20.46
N ARG A 103 13.55 57.58 21.53
CA ARG A 103 13.16 57.24 22.90
C ARG A 103 12.09 58.25 23.31
N VAL A 104 10.83 57.84 23.42
CA VAL A 104 9.77 58.64 24.05
C VAL A 104 8.81 57.71 24.82
N LEU A 105 8.86 57.87 26.16
CA LEU A 105 7.76 57.87 27.15
C LEU A 105 6.71 56.74 27.11
N ARG A 106 6.20 56.15 28.19
CA ARG A 106 6.33 56.33 29.65
C ARG A 106 5.55 55.15 30.28
N THR A 107 6.11 54.58 31.33
CA THR A 107 5.49 54.33 32.67
C THR A 107 4.02 53.91 32.75
N VAL A 108 3.73 52.80 33.47
CA VAL A 108 2.91 52.76 34.73
C VAL A 108 3.17 51.44 35.50
N CYS A 109 3.48 51.59 36.81
CA CYS A 109 3.39 50.70 38.01
C CYS A 109 3.77 49.21 37.97
N GLY A 110 4.43 48.59 38.97
CA GLY A 110 4.85 49.01 40.30
C GLY A 110 5.62 47.90 41.04
N THR A 111 6.42 48.30 42.03
CA THR A 111 6.93 47.57 43.23
C THR A 111 7.50 46.13 43.09
N TYR A 112 8.81 45.99 43.34
CA TYR A 112 9.48 44.76 43.84
C TYR A 112 9.22 44.57 45.35
N PRO A 113 9.47 43.39 45.99
CA PRO A 113 10.37 42.31 45.57
C PRO A 113 9.84 40.86 45.72
N GLY A 114 10.22 39.97 44.81
CA GLY A 114 9.89 38.54 44.90
C GLY A 114 10.88 37.66 44.16
N ARG A 115 11.80 37.06 44.92
CA ARG A 115 12.74 36.04 44.46
C ARG A 115 11.98 34.72 44.21
N ARG A 116 11.71 34.36 42.96
CA ARG A 116 11.61 32.94 42.54
C ARG A 116 12.29 32.78 41.19
N ARG A 117 13.19 31.80 41.14
CA ARG A 117 13.99 31.42 39.98
C ARG A 117 13.05 31.00 38.85
N LYS A 118 13.32 31.56 37.66
CA LYS A 118 12.77 31.14 36.40
C LYS A 118 13.64 29.99 35.90
N ASP A 119 13.34 28.76 36.31
CA ASP A 119 13.92 27.57 35.67
C ASP A 119 13.15 27.35 34.36
N ALA A 120 13.49 28.12 33.33
CA ALA A 120 13.15 27.77 31.97
C ALA A 120 14.14 26.68 31.56
N ALA A 121 13.72 25.41 31.63
CA ALA A 121 14.49 24.29 31.13
C ALA A 121 14.84 24.56 29.65
N HIS A 122 16.13 24.57 29.33
CA HIS A 122 16.57 24.62 27.94
C HIS A 122 16.01 23.38 27.21
N PRO A 123 15.55 23.50 25.95
CA PRO A 123 15.11 22.34 25.18
C PRO A 123 16.23 21.28 25.13
N PRO A 124 15.90 19.98 25.28
CA PRO A 124 16.89 18.91 25.20
C PRO A 124 17.55 18.90 23.82
N MET A 125 18.87 18.76 23.78
CA MET A 125 19.61 18.66 22.52
C MET A 125 19.40 17.28 21.91
N LEU A 126 18.85 17.22 20.70
CA LEU A 126 18.57 15.97 19.99
C LEU A 126 19.62 15.70 18.90
N PHE A 127 20.14 14.47 18.88
CA PHE A 127 21.10 14.00 17.88
C PHE A 127 20.50 12.88 17.02
N PRO A 128 20.34 13.05 15.69
CA PRO A 128 19.84 12.01 14.81
C PRO A 128 20.94 10.96 14.58
N CYS A 129 20.79 9.77 15.15
CA CYS A 129 21.80 8.72 15.00
C CYS A 129 21.64 8.00 13.64
N PRO A 130 22.63 8.03 12.73
CA PRO A 130 22.51 7.37 11.43
C PRO A 130 22.41 5.84 11.50
N SER A 131 22.90 5.24 12.58
CA SER A 131 22.92 3.78 12.76
C SER A 131 21.58 3.21 13.21
N CYS A 132 20.86 3.89 14.12
CA CYS A 132 19.55 3.42 14.59
C CYS A 132 18.36 4.20 14.02
N GLN A 133 18.59 5.29 13.28
CA GLN A 133 17.56 6.14 12.67
C GLN A 133 16.60 6.81 13.68
N GLU A 134 17.04 6.94 14.94
CA GLU A 134 16.29 7.56 16.04
C GLU A 134 17.00 8.82 16.54
N ASP A 135 16.22 9.80 17.00
CA ASP A 135 16.72 11.02 17.64
C ASP A 135 17.10 10.73 19.10
N VAL A 136 18.36 10.97 19.44
CA VAL A 136 18.96 10.65 20.74
C VAL A 136 19.09 11.90 21.58
N GLU A 137 18.50 11.91 22.78
CA GLU A 137 18.64 13.00 23.74
C GLU A 137 20.06 13.04 24.32
N LEU A 138 20.75 14.16 24.08
CA LEU A 138 22.03 14.48 24.70
C LEU A 138 21.79 15.23 26.02
N GLY A 139 22.72 15.05 26.98
CA GLY A 139 22.68 15.74 28.27
C GLY A 139 22.84 17.26 28.15
N GLU A 140 22.73 17.95 29.28
CA GLU A 140 22.83 19.42 29.35
C GLU A 140 24.15 19.98 28.79
N LYS A 141 25.21 19.16 28.74
CA LYS A 141 26.52 19.53 28.17
C LYS A 141 26.77 18.93 26.77
N GLY A 142 25.73 18.41 26.11
CA GLY A 142 25.79 17.92 24.74
C GLY A 142 26.80 16.78 24.54
N LEU A 143 27.68 16.91 23.53
CA LEU A 143 28.68 15.88 23.20
C LEU A 143 29.74 15.66 24.28
N THR A 144 29.94 16.60 25.20
CA THR A 144 30.92 16.44 26.28
C THR A 144 30.48 15.43 27.34
N ASP A 145 29.18 15.16 27.46
CA ASP A 145 28.64 14.11 28.33
C ASP A 145 28.77 12.71 27.70
N CYS A 146 29.08 12.62 26.40
CA CYS A 146 29.27 11.36 25.71
C CYS A 146 30.63 10.73 26.05
N LEU A 147 30.63 9.44 26.36
CA LEU A 147 31.86 8.72 26.68
C LEU A 147 32.69 8.48 25.43
N ARG A 148 34.00 8.77 25.46
CA ARG A 148 34.90 8.38 24.38
C ARG A 148 35.07 6.86 24.33
N ASN A 149 34.86 6.25 23.16
CA ASN A 149 34.97 4.81 22.96
C ASN A 149 36.42 4.36 22.77
N LEU A 150 37.18 4.34 23.86
CA LEU A 150 38.59 3.93 23.82
C LEU A 150 38.77 2.47 23.35
N THR A 151 37.76 1.62 23.53
CA THR A 151 37.81 0.22 23.08
C THR A 151 37.74 0.13 21.57
N LEU A 152 36.77 0.80 20.93
CA LEU A 152 36.67 0.87 19.47
C LEU A 152 37.93 1.50 18.86
N GLU A 153 38.43 2.57 19.47
CA GLU A 153 39.67 3.21 19.05
C GLU A 153 40.88 2.23 19.07
N ARG A 154 40.99 1.38 20.09
CA ARG A 154 42.01 0.30 20.16
C ARG A 154 41.77 -0.83 19.16
N ILE A 155 40.51 -1.17 18.86
CA ILE A 155 40.18 -2.19 17.87
C ILE A 155 40.57 -1.70 16.48
N VAL A 156 40.22 -0.47 16.13
CA VAL A 156 40.61 0.17 14.85
C VAL A 156 42.13 0.25 14.72
N GLU A 157 42.85 0.59 15.79
CA GLU A 157 44.32 0.62 15.79
C GLU A 157 44.90 -0.77 15.54
N ARG A 158 44.43 -1.81 16.24
CA ARG A 158 44.85 -3.20 15.97
C ARG A 158 44.51 -3.66 14.54
N TYR A 159 43.32 -3.32 14.04
CA TYR A 159 42.89 -3.62 12.68
C TYR A 159 43.81 -2.96 11.65
N ARG A 160 44.14 -1.67 11.83
CA ARG A 160 45.12 -0.94 11.01
C ARG A 160 46.48 -1.64 11.02
N HIS A 161 46.96 -2.07 12.18
CA HIS A 161 48.22 -2.84 12.27
C HIS A 161 48.16 -4.21 11.60
N THR A 162 46.99 -4.86 11.58
CA THR A 162 46.82 -6.18 10.94
C THR A 162 46.66 -6.06 9.41
N VAL A 163 46.04 -4.98 8.92
CA VAL A 163 45.76 -4.75 7.49
C VAL A 163 46.90 -3.99 6.78
N SER A 164 47.64 -3.12 7.48
CA SER A 164 48.79 -2.40 6.92
C SER A 164 50.10 -3.19 7.12
N LEU A 165 50.57 -3.85 6.06
CA LEU A 165 51.90 -4.49 5.94
C LEU A 165 53.08 -3.49 5.94
N GLY A 166 52.97 -2.33 6.60
CA GLY A 166 54.02 -1.32 6.62
C GLY A 166 53.69 -0.16 7.57
N SER A 167 54.36 -0.12 8.73
CA SER A 167 54.24 0.97 9.70
C SER A 167 54.81 2.26 9.13
N VAL A 168 54.05 3.36 9.20
CA VAL A 168 54.64 4.70 9.13
C VAL A 168 55.59 4.85 10.33
N ALA A 169 56.88 5.10 10.09
CA ALA A 169 57.85 5.27 11.17
C ALA A 169 57.53 6.52 12.01
N ILE A 170 57.49 6.39 13.34
CA ILE A 170 57.24 7.50 14.26
C ILE A 170 58.56 8.25 14.47
N MET A 171 58.60 9.54 14.14
CA MET A 171 59.84 10.34 14.17
C MET A 171 60.08 11.01 15.53
N CYS A 172 61.34 11.27 15.87
CA CYS A 172 61.73 12.02 17.07
C CYS A 172 61.36 13.51 16.95
N GLY A 173 60.67 14.05 17.95
CA GLY A 173 60.22 15.45 17.97
C GLY A 173 61.30 16.48 18.36
N PHE A 174 62.51 16.04 18.72
CA PHE A 174 63.54 16.91 19.34
C PHE A 174 64.90 16.88 18.62
N CYS A 175 65.00 16.16 17.51
CA CYS A 175 66.19 16.19 16.66
C CYS A 175 66.30 17.56 15.96
N LYS A 176 67.51 18.14 15.89
CA LYS A 176 67.74 19.35 15.09
C LYS A 176 67.77 18.99 13.58
N PRO A 177 67.10 19.74 12.69
CA PRO A 177 67.23 19.53 11.25
C PRO A 177 68.69 19.65 10.80
N PRO A 178 69.18 18.86 9.82
CA PRO A 178 68.43 17.99 8.90
C PRO A 178 68.33 16.51 9.31
N GLN A 179 68.82 16.09 10.49
CA GLN A 179 68.88 14.68 10.90
C GLN A 179 67.72 14.31 11.86
N SER A 180 66.48 14.28 11.37
CA SER A 180 65.35 13.75 12.14
C SER A 180 65.40 12.23 12.16
N LEU A 181 65.80 11.64 13.30
CA LEU A 181 65.85 10.19 13.47
C LEU A 181 64.49 9.62 13.87
N GLU A 182 64.29 8.34 13.56
CA GLU A 182 63.15 7.58 14.09
C GLU A 182 63.18 7.56 15.61
N ALA A 183 62.01 7.73 16.22
CA ALA A 183 61.88 7.60 17.64
C ALA A 183 62.03 6.13 18.04
N THR A 184 62.88 5.88 19.03
CA THR A 184 63.10 4.56 19.60
C THR A 184 62.46 4.43 20.97
N LYS A 185 62.13 5.57 21.61
CA LYS A 185 61.53 5.64 22.95
C LYS A 185 60.44 6.69 23.00
N GLY A 186 59.28 6.34 23.56
CA GLY A 186 58.25 7.28 23.98
C GLY A 186 58.32 7.52 25.50
N CYS A 187 57.92 8.69 25.96
CA CYS A 187 57.75 8.97 27.38
C CYS A 187 56.28 9.32 27.66
N ALA A 188 55.61 8.55 28.52
CA ALA A 188 54.19 8.74 28.83
C ALA A 188 53.94 10.09 29.54
N ASP A 189 54.86 10.49 30.42
CA ASP A 189 54.74 11.73 31.20
C ASP A 189 55.10 12.97 30.38
N CYS A 190 56.14 12.90 29.54
CA CYS A 190 56.48 13.97 28.60
C CYS A 190 55.58 14.04 27.36
N LYS A 191 54.70 13.03 27.17
CA LYS A 191 53.82 12.88 26.01
C LYS A 191 54.52 13.09 24.67
N SER A 192 55.76 12.61 24.56
CA SER A 192 56.60 12.87 23.39
C SER A 192 57.50 11.68 23.02
N ASN A 193 57.85 11.61 21.74
CA ASN A 193 58.69 10.57 21.14
C ASN A 193 60.10 11.08 20.92
N PHE A 194 61.09 10.26 21.31
CA PHE A 194 62.51 10.60 21.30
C PHE A 194 63.31 9.50 20.58
N CYS A 195 64.34 9.89 19.84
CA CYS A 195 65.44 8.99 19.51
C CYS A 195 66.27 8.72 20.77
N ASN A 196 67.13 7.70 20.74
CA ASN A 196 67.93 7.32 21.89
C ASN A 196 68.81 8.46 22.45
N GLU A 197 69.31 9.35 21.60
CA GLU A 197 70.13 10.49 22.03
C GLU A 197 69.30 11.58 22.69
N CYS A 198 68.23 12.03 22.03
CA CYS A 198 67.31 13.03 22.59
C CYS A 198 66.68 12.52 23.88
N PHE A 199 66.42 11.21 24.01
CA PHE A 199 65.87 10.64 25.23
C PHE A 199 66.82 10.83 26.43
N LYS A 200 68.11 10.51 26.26
CA LYS A 200 69.13 10.66 27.31
C LYS A 200 69.36 12.12 27.69
N LEU A 201 69.27 13.03 26.72
CA LEU A 201 69.40 14.48 26.95
C LEU A 201 68.24 15.04 27.79
N TYR A 202 67.01 14.59 27.52
CA TYR A 202 65.81 15.07 28.22
C TYR A 202 65.50 14.30 29.52
N HIS A 203 66.06 13.09 29.68
CA HIS A 203 65.91 12.23 30.87
C HIS A 203 67.30 11.84 31.45
N PRO A 204 68.11 12.82 31.90
CA PRO A 204 69.41 12.53 32.49
C PRO A 204 69.25 11.83 33.84
N TRP A 205 70.11 10.83 34.08
CA TRP A 205 70.08 10.00 35.28
C TRP A 205 70.19 10.84 36.57
N GLY A 206 69.42 10.50 37.60
CA GLY A 206 69.38 11.23 38.87
C GLY A 206 68.42 12.43 38.92
N THR A 207 67.67 12.71 37.85
CA THR A 207 66.64 13.77 37.85
C THR A 207 65.22 13.20 38.03
N PRO A 208 64.24 14.01 38.49
CA PRO A 208 62.83 13.58 38.55
C PRO A 208 62.31 13.08 37.19
N ARG A 209 62.81 13.65 36.09
CA ARG A 209 62.46 13.22 34.74
C ARG A 209 62.93 11.81 34.43
N ALA A 210 64.04 11.32 35.01
CA ALA A 210 64.48 9.94 34.80
C ALA A 210 63.53 8.89 35.39
N GLN A 211 62.57 9.30 36.24
CA GLN A 211 61.54 8.43 36.80
C GLN A 211 60.27 8.38 35.94
N HIS A 212 60.22 9.12 34.82
CA HIS A 212 59.09 9.06 33.91
C HIS A 212 58.91 7.66 33.32
N GLU A 213 57.67 7.28 33.02
CA GLU A 213 57.32 6.00 32.44
C GLU A 213 57.74 5.92 30.96
N HIS A 214 58.66 5.01 30.66
CA HIS A 214 59.13 4.75 29.30
C HIS A 214 58.16 3.80 28.58
N ILE A 215 57.74 4.18 27.38
CA ILE A 215 56.85 3.39 26.52
C ILE A 215 57.43 3.25 25.11
N LEU A 216 56.89 2.34 24.29
CA LEU A 216 57.23 2.33 22.86
C LEU A 216 56.79 3.65 22.19
N PRO A 217 57.48 4.08 21.12
CA PRO A 217 57.05 5.23 20.32
C PRO A 217 55.58 5.10 19.92
N THR A 218 54.79 6.12 20.22
CA THR A 218 53.36 6.12 19.91
C THR A 218 52.92 7.55 19.61
N ASN A 219 52.02 7.72 18.63
CA ASN A 219 51.35 9.00 18.42
C ASN A 219 50.24 9.25 19.45
N ASN A 220 50.03 8.31 20.36
CA ASN A 220 48.89 8.25 21.27
C ASN A 220 49.34 8.07 22.73
N PHE A 221 49.89 9.14 23.33
CA PHE A 221 50.22 9.19 24.76
C PHE A 221 48.94 9.28 25.60
N ARG A 222 48.31 8.13 25.87
CA ARG A 222 46.99 8.04 26.50
C ARG A 222 47.10 7.59 27.97
N PRO A 223 46.31 8.17 28.90
CA PRO A 223 46.21 7.65 30.26
C PRO A 223 45.63 6.22 30.24
N LYS A 224 46.25 5.31 30.98
CA LYS A 224 45.90 3.88 31.02
C LYS A 224 44.55 3.58 31.71
N VAL A 225 43.88 4.58 32.28
CA VAL A 225 42.75 4.40 33.21
C VAL A 225 41.55 5.23 32.78
N LEU A 226 40.37 4.59 32.74
CA LEU A 226 39.09 5.28 32.54
C LEU A 226 38.75 6.10 33.79
N THR A 227 38.60 7.40 33.62
CA THR A 227 38.17 8.34 34.66
C THR A 227 36.69 8.69 34.49
N CYS A 228 36.07 9.16 35.57
CA CYS A 228 34.66 9.56 35.56
C CYS A 228 34.47 10.92 34.87
N THR A 229 33.42 11.05 34.04
CA THR A 229 33.07 12.31 33.36
C THR A 229 32.58 13.40 34.30
N GLU A 230 32.01 13.04 35.45
CA GLU A 230 31.61 13.99 36.49
C GLU A 230 32.71 14.29 37.51
N HIS A 231 33.69 13.38 37.66
CA HIS A 231 34.74 13.45 38.67
C HIS A 231 36.07 13.05 38.02
N GLU A 232 36.70 13.99 37.31
CA GLU A 232 37.84 13.73 36.43
C GLU A 232 39.06 13.11 37.12
N GLN A 233 39.22 13.35 38.44
CA GLN A 233 40.31 12.79 39.25
C GLN A 233 40.03 11.35 39.73
N GLU A 234 38.79 10.88 39.60
CA GLU A 234 38.35 9.59 40.14
C GLU A 234 38.31 8.49 39.08
N ARG A 235 38.83 7.33 39.46
CA ARG A 235 38.87 6.14 38.59
C ARG A 235 37.57 5.36 38.66
N LEU A 236 37.13 4.82 37.52
CA LEU A 236 36.00 3.89 37.50
C LEU A 236 36.41 2.55 38.12
N GLN A 237 35.71 2.12 39.16
CA GLN A 237 36.04 0.90 39.93
C GLN A 237 34.84 -0.03 40.16
N TRP A 238 33.63 0.47 39.94
CA TRP A 238 32.39 -0.23 40.23
C TRP A 238 31.49 -0.29 38.98
N TYR A 239 30.59 -1.27 38.94
CA TYR A 239 29.59 -1.44 37.89
C TYR A 239 28.21 -1.62 38.52
N CYS A 240 27.26 -0.77 38.13
CA CYS A 240 25.88 -0.88 38.56
C CYS A 240 25.08 -1.74 37.57
N ARG A 241 24.60 -2.90 38.01
CA ARG A 241 23.84 -3.84 37.14
C ARG A 241 22.48 -3.27 36.73
N ASN A 242 21.81 -2.55 37.62
CA ASN A 242 20.50 -1.95 37.34
C ASN A 242 20.60 -0.84 36.29
N CYS A 243 21.55 0.08 36.44
CA CYS A 243 21.75 1.19 35.50
C CYS A 243 22.61 0.84 34.28
N GLN A 244 23.23 -0.35 34.26
CA GLN A 244 24.22 -0.76 33.26
C GLN A 244 25.36 0.26 33.04
N ARG A 245 25.84 0.90 34.11
CA ARG A 245 26.85 1.98 34.06
C ARG A 245 28.05 1.72 34.97
N LEU A 246 29.22 2.16 34.53
CA LEU A 246 30.44 2.19 35.35
C LEU A 246 30.40 3.37 36.32
N LEU A 247 30.85 3.16 37.56
CA LEU A 247 30.83 4.15 38.63
C LEU A 247 32.24 4.32 39.24
N CYS A 248 32.59 5.56 39.57
CA CYS A 248 33.70 5.85 40.48
C CYS A 248 33.25 5.78 41.95
N PRO A 249 34.18 5.85 42.93
CA PRO A 249 33.83 5.85 44.35
C PRO A 249 32.81 6.93 44.75
N LEU A 250 32.89 8.12 44.14
CA LEU A 250 31.96 9.23 44.42
C LEU A 250 30.56 9.00 43.82
N CYS A 251 30.47 8.51 42.57
CA CYS A 251 29.18 8.20 41.94
C CYS A 251 28.44 7.05 42.65
N LYS A 252 29.17 6.10 43.24
CA LYS A 252 28.58 5.02 44.05
C LYS A 252 27.82 5.55 45.27
N LEU A 253 28.27 6.65 45.86
CA LEU A 253 27.69 7.24 47.08
C LEU A 253 26.50 8.16 46.79
N ARG A 254 26.23 8.53 45.52
CA ARG A 254 25.09 9.38 45.15
C ARG A 254 23.77 8.63 45.37
N ARG A 255 22.73 9.37 45.80
CA ARG A 255 21.38 8.83 46.04
C ARG A 255 20.75 8.15 44.80
N VAL A 256 21.18 8.52 43.60
CA VAL A 256 20.69 7.97 42.32
C VAL A 256 20.98 6.48 42.16
N HIS A 257 22.00 5.95 42.84
CA HIS A 257 22.34 4.52 42.84
C HIS A 257 22.00 3.82 44.16
N HIS A 258 21.24 4.48 45.04
CA HIS A 258 20.84 3.90 46.32
C HIS A 258 19.89 2.71 46.09
N GLY A 259 20.21 1.55 46.68
CA GLY A 259 19.45 0.32 46.52
C GLY A 259 19.74 -0.47 45.22
N HIS A 260 20.62 0.03 44.34
CA HIS A 260 21.02 -0.72 43.15
C HIS A 260 22.10 -1.77 43.45
N LYS A 261 22.10 -2.86 42.67
CA LYS A 261 23.12 -3.91 42.76
C LYS A 261 24.41 -3.44 42.08
N VAL A 262 25.37 -3.02 42.89
CA VAL A 262 26.70 -2.56 42.45
C VAL A 262 27.75 -3.64 42.72
N LEU A 263 28.54 -3.95 41.71
CA LEU A 263 29.60 -4.97 41.74
C LEU A 263 30.98 -4.32 41.49
N PRO A 264 32.07 -4.89 42.02
CA PRO A 264 33.42 -4.52 41.57
C PRO A 264 33.60 -4.81 40.08
N ILE A 265 34.34 -3.95 39.36
CA ILE A 265 34.57 -4.11 37.91
C ILE A 265 35.14 -5.49 37.55
N ALA A 266 36.04 -6.05 38.36
CA ALA A 266 36.63 -7.36 38.08
C ALA A 266 35.59 -8.49 38.00
N GLN A 267 34.58 -8.46 38.87
CA GLN A 267 33.48 -9.45 38.86
C GLN A 267 32.53 -9.21 37.69
N ALA A 268 32.18 -7.94 37.43
CA ALA A 268 31.34 -7.58 36.29
C ALA A 268 32.00 -7.93 34.95
N TYR A 269 33.32 -7.75 34.84
CA TYR A 269 34.13 -8.12 33.67
C TYR A 269 33.98 -9.60 33.33
N GLN A 270 34.18 -10.50 34.31
CA GLN A 270 34.07 -11.94 34.03
C GLN A 270 32.64 -12.33 33.67
N ALA A 271 31.64 -11.84 34.41
CA ALA A 271 30.25 -12.16 34.13
C ALA A 271 29.79 -11.68 32.74
N LEU A 272 30.19 -10.48 32.32
CA LEU A 272 29.87 -9.95 30.99
C LEU A 272 30.66 -10.66 29.89
N LYS A 273 31.93 -10.98 30.11
CA LYS A 273 32.75 -11.74 29.16
C LYS A 273 32.14 -13.10 28.88
N ASP A 274 31.79 -13.86 29.93
CA ASP A 274 31.16 -15.16 29.79
C ASP A 274 29.81 -15.08 29.06
N LYS A 275 29.01 -14.03 29.34
CA LYS A 275 27.74 -13.81 28.67
C LYS A 275 27.92 -13.55 27.17
N VAL A 276 28.81 -12.63 26.81
CA VAL A 276 29.10 -12.29 25.41
C VAL A 276 29.69 -13.49 24.68
N THR A 277 30.56 -14.27 25.32
CA THR A 277 31.11 -15.51 24.72
C THR A 277 30.02 -16.55 24.46
N LYS A 278 29.08 -16.75 25.38
CA LYS A 278 27.93 -17.66 25.16
C LYS A 278 27.03 -17.20 24.02
N GLU A 279 26.68 -15.91 24.00
CA GLU A 279 25.86 -15.31 22.94
C GLU A 279 26.55 -15.42 21.56
N MET A 280 27.85 -15.13 21.49
CA MET A 280 28.65 -15.30 20.26
C MET A 280 28.66 -16.75 19.78
N ASN A 281 28.94 -17.71 20.67
CA ASN A 281 28.99 -19.13 20.31
C ASN A 281 27.62 -19.65 19.83
N PHE A 282 26.52 -19.15 20.40
CA PHE A 282 25.17 -19.48 19.95
C PHE A 282 24.90 -18.97 18.52
N ILE A 283 25.30 -17.74 18.21
CA ILE A 283 25.17 -17.17 16.86
C ILE A 283 25.99 -17.99 15.86
N LEU A 284 27.25 -18.32 16.20
CA LEU A 284 28.12 -19.12 15.35
C LEU A 284 27.54 -20.52 15.08
N ALA A 285 26.98 -21.18 16.09
CA ALA A 285 26.36 -22.50 15.92
C ALA A 285 25.13 -22.46 15.00
N ASN A 286 24.32 -21.40 15.09
CA ASN A 286 23.14 -21.26 14.22
C ASN A 286 23.50 -20.83 12.80
N GLN A 287 24.68 -20.24 12.57
CA GLN A 287 25.11 -19.79 11.25
C GLN A 287 25.16 -20.95 10.25
N GLU A 288 25.67 -22.12 10.65
CA GLU A 288 25.70 -23.32 9.82
C GLU A 288 24.28 -23.83 9.49
N THR A 289 23.36 -23.75 10.46
CA THR A 289 21.96 -24.14 10.27
C THR A 289 21.27 -23.22 9.26
N ILE A 290 21.47 -21.90 9.38
CA ILE A 290 20.91 -20.92 8.45
C ILE A 290 21.50 -21.12 7.04
N GLN A 291 22.81 -21.37 6.93
CA GLN A 291 23.44 -21.68 5.64
C GLN A 291 22.87 -22.96 5.02
N SER A 292 22.67 -24.02 5.81
CA SER A 292 22.03 -25.25 5.34
C SER A 292 20.60 -24.99 4.84
N GLN A 293 19.82 -24.18 5.56
CA GLN A 293 18.47 -23.79 5.13
C GLN A 293 18.49 -22.99 3.83
N ILE A 294 19.45 -22.08 3.64
CA ILE A 294 19.63 -21.35 2.38
C ILE A 294 19.91 -22.32 1.24
N CYS A 295 20.89 -23.23 1.41
CA CYS A 295 21.21 -24.23 0.38
C CYS A 295 20.00 -25.11 0.04
N GLN A 296 19.23 -25.55 1.04
CA GLN A 296 18.02 -26.34 0.82
C GLN A 296 16.97 -25.58 0.00
N LEU A 297 16.79 -24.28 0.26
CA LEU A 297 15.87 -23.45 -0.52
C LEU A 297 16.37 -23.26 -1.95
N GLU A 298 17.66 -23.01 -2.15
CA GLU A 298 18.26 -22.88 -3.48
C GLU A 298 18.11 -24.17 -4.30
N ASP A 299 18.31 -25.33 -3.69
CA ASP A 299 18.14 -26.62 -4.37
C ASP A 299 16.67 -26.93 -4.66
N ALA A 300 15.75 -26.58 -3.76
CA ALA A 300 14.32 -26.70 -4.02
C ALA A 300 13.86 -25.83 -5.20
N ILE A 301 14.42 -24.62 -5.35
CA ILE A 301 14.18 -23.74 -6.51
C ILE A 301 14.65 -24.43 -7.80
N LYS A 302 15.90 -24.91 -7.85
CA LYS A 302 16.44 -25.62 -9.03
C LYS A 302 15.61 -26.86 -9.38
N GLN A 303 15.20 -27.65 -8.38
CA GLN A 303 14.36 -28.84 -8.61
C GLN A 303 12.97 -28.47 -9.15
N MET A 304 12.37 -27.37 -8.67
CA MET A 304 11.09 -26.89 -9.17
C MET A 304 11.18 -26.51 -10.66
N GLU A 305 12.25 -25.83 -11.06
CA GLU A 305 12.50 -25.44 -12.46
C GLU A 305 12.61 -26.66 -13.38
N VAL A 306 13.37 -27.68 -12.98
CA VAL A 306 13.57 -28.91 -13.77
C VAL A 306 12.29 -29.77 -13.83
N ASN A 307 11.59 -29.94 -12.71
CA ASN A 307 10.39 -30.76 -12.63
C ASN A 307 9.21 -30.14 -13.41
N TYR A 308 9.03 -28.82 -13.33
CA TYR A 308 7.97 -28.14 -14.08
C TYR A 308 8.13 -28.32 -15.59
N LEU A 309 9.37 -28.20 -16.09
CA LEU A 309 9.67 -28.34 -17.52
C LEU A 309 9.58 -29.79 -17.99
N SER A 310 10.12 -30.74 -17.24
CA SER A 310 10.22 -32.14 -17.68
C SER A 310 8.88 -32.88 -17.61
N SER A 311 8.17 -32.79 -16.48
CA SER A 311 6.94 -33.57 -16.26
C SER A 311 5.78 -33.11 -17.14
N VAL A 312 5.59 -31.78 -17.26
CA VAL A 312 4.49 -31.22 -18.07
C VAL A 312 4.78 -31.38 -19.56
N SER A 313 6.03 -31.19 -19.98
CA SER A 313 6.44 -31.40 -21.39
C SER A 313 6.24 -32.86 -21.82
N TYR A 314 6.63 -33.82 -20.98
CA TYR A 314 6.42 -35.25 -21.27
C TYR A 314 4.94 -35.61 -21.45
N LEU A 315 4.07 -35.13 -20.55
CA LEU A 315 2.63 -35.40 -20.64
C LEU A 315 2.00 -34.79 -21.89
N ILE A 316 2.36 -33.55 -22.25
CA ILE A 316 1.87 -32.90 -23.48
C ILE A 316 2.38 -33.66 -24.71
N PHE A 317 3.66 -34.03 -24.74
CA PHE A 317 4.25 -34.76 -25.86
C PHE A 317 3.57 -36.13 -26.07
N SER A 318 3.34 -36.87 -24.99
CA SER A 318 2.64 -38.17 -25.04
C SER A 318 1.21 -38.03 -25.58
N ALA A 319 0.44 -37.05 -25.09
CA ALA A 319 -0.94 -36.85 -25.53
C ALA A 319 -1.03 -36.42 -27.01
N VAL A 320 -0.11 -35.56 -27.48
CA VAL A 320 -0.02 -35.17 -28.89
C VAL A 320 0.38 -36.36 -29.77
N ALA A 321 1.36 -37.16 -29.35
CA ALA A 321 1.80 -38.34 -30.08
C ALA A 321 0.68 -39.40 -30.21
N GLU A 322 -0.07 -39.65 -29.14
CA GLU A 322 -1.22 -40.57 -29.16
C GLU A 322 -2.29 -40.09 -30.15
N ARG A 323 -2.62 -38.79 -30.12
CA ARG A 323 -3.63 -38.22 -31.03
C ARG A 323 -3.16 -38.24 -32.49
N GLN A 324 -1.88 -37.97 -32.74
CA GLN A 324 -1.28 -38.07 -34.07
C GLN A 324 -1.35 -39.52 -34.60
N GLY A 325 -1.04 -40.50 -33.75
CA GLY A 325 -1.15 -41.93 -34.09
C GLY A 325 -2.58 -42.32 -34.48
N ALA A 326 -3.57 -41.93 -33.67
CA ALA A 326 -4.98 -42.21 -33.95
C ALA A 326 -5.48 -41.60 -35.26
N LEU A 327 -5.09 -40.36 -35.56
CA LEU A 327 -5.45 -39.69 -36.82
C LEU A 327 -4.81 -40.37 -38.03
N THR A 328 -3.55 -40.80 -37.89
CA THR A 328 -2.82 -41.51 -38.95
C THR A 328 -3.48 -42.84 -39.27
N LEU A 329 -3.84 -43.63 -38.25
CA LEU A 329 -4.56 -44.90 -38.42
C LEU A 329 -5.93 -44.71 -39.07
N ALA A 330 -6.67 -43.66 -38.68
CA ALA A 330 -7.96 -43.36 -39.30
C ALA A 330 -7.83 -42.99 -40.79
N LEU A 331 -6.78 -42.23 -41.14
CA LEU A 331 -6.46 -41.87 -42.52
C LEU A 331 -6.05 -43.09 -43.34
N GLU A 332 -5.19 -43.95 -42.81
CA GLU A 332 -4.77 -45.20 -43.46
C GLU A 332 -5.96 -46.14 -43.66
N GLY A 333 -6.79 -46.35 -42.64
CA GLY A 333 -8.00 -47.17 -42.77
C GLY A 333 -8.99 -46.59 -43.79
N SER A 334 -9.11 -45.26 -43.87
CA SER A 334 -9.90 -44.59 -44.91
C SER A 334 -9.29 -44.76 -46.29
N ARG A 335 -7.95 -44.71 -46.43
CA ARG A 335 -7.24 -44.96 -47.69
C ARG A 335 -7.42 -46.41 -48.14
N SER A 336 -7.24 -47.39 -47.27
CA SER A 336 -7.39 -48.81 -47.60
C SER A 336 -8.80 -49.16 -48.07
N ARG A 337 -9.84 -48.63 -47.40
CA ARG A 337 -11.23 -48.82 -47.88
C ARG A 337 -11.46 -48.20 -49.27
N ARG A 338 -10.82 -47.08 -49.57
CA ARG A 338 -10.88 -46.44 -50.90
C ARG A 338 -10.19 -47.29 -51.96
N GLU A 339 -9.02 -47.80 -51.65
CA GLU A 339 -8.25 -48.67 -52.53
C GLU A 339 -8.99 -49.98 -52.82
N GLU A 340 -9.59 -50.59 -51.80
CA GLU A 340 -10.40 -51.81 -51.93
C GLU A 340 -11.61 -51.58 -52.85
N ALA A 341 -12.39 -50.52 -52.61
CA ALA A 341 -13.56 -50.20 -53.45
C ALA A 341 -13.19 -49.96 -54.92
N LEU A 342 -12.08 -49.26 -55.18
CA LEU A 342 -11.56 -49.05 -56.53
C LEU A 342 -11.06 -50.36 -57.16
N SER A 343 -10.37 -51.20 -56.39
CA SER A 343 -9.88 -52.49 -56.85
C SER A 343 -11.03 -53.43 -57.25
N THR A 344 -12.10 -53.49 -56.45
CA THR A 344 -13.32 -54.23 -56.78
C THR A 344 -13.93 -53.73 -58.09
N GLN A 345 -14.02 -52.41 -58.27
CA GLN A 345 -14.58 -51.83 -59.50
C GLN A 345 -13.72 -52.13 -60.74
N VAL A 346 -12.39 -52.16 -60.60
CA VAL A 346 -11.47 -52.57 -61.67
C VAL A 346 -11.68 -54.04 -62.01
N SER A 347 -11.80 -54.91 -61.00
CA SER A 347 -12.03 -56.34 -61.20
C SER A 347 -13.36 -56.61 -61.91
N GLU A 348 -14.44 -55.94 -61.53
CA GLU A 348 -15.75 -56.04 -62.20
C GLU A 348 -15.66 -55.62 -63.68
N ARG A 349 -14.97 -54.52 -63.99
CA ARG A 349 -14.75 -54.07 -65.37
C ARG A 349 -13.90 -55.03 -66.18
N GLN A 350 -12.89 -55.61 -65.57
CA GLN A 350 -12.04 -56.60 -66.23
C GLN A 350 -12.84 -57.88 -66.55
N GLY A 351 -13.75 -58.31 -65.68
CA GLY A 351 -14.66 -59.42 -65.93
C GLY A 351 -15.59 -59.19 -67.14
N LEU A 352 -16.04 -57.96 -67.36
CA LEU A 352 -16.84 -57.62 -68.56
C LEU A 352 -16.05 -57.77 -69.87
N MET A 353 -14.72 -57.65 -69.82
CA MET A 353 -13.86 -57.89 -71.00
C MET A 353 -13.74 -59.37 -71.36
N GLU A 354 -14.12 -60.30 -70.47
CA GLU A 354 -14.09 -61.75 -70.73
C GLU A 354 -15.08 -62.18 -71.83
N HIS A 355 -16.06 -61.33 -72.18
CA HIS A 355 -16.96 -61.54 -73.31
C HIS A 355 -16.26 -61.42 -74.68
N ALA A 356 -15.00 -60.97 -74.76
CA ALA A 356 -14.26 -60.90 -76.01
C ALA A 356 -14.20 -62.25 -76.75
N GLY A 357 -14.01 -63.35 -76.02
CA GLY A 357 -14.02 -64.71 -76.60
C GLY A 357 -15.41 -65.14 -77.10
N LEU A 358 -16.48 -64.73 -76.40
CA LEU A 358 -17.86 -64.96 -76.85
C LEU A 358 -18.16 -64.16 -78.12
N MET A 359 -17.68 -62.92 -78.22
CA MET A 359 -17.84 -62.10 -79.42
C MET A 359 -17.11 -62.71 -80.63
N ALA A 360 -15.86 -63.14 -80.45
CA ALA A 360 -15.11 -63.85 -81.49
C ALA A 360 -15.81 -65.15 -81.93
N TYR A 361 -16.29 -65.96 -80.98
CA TYR A 361 -17.06 -67.18 -81.27
C TYR A 361 -18.37 -66.88 -82.03
N THR A 362 -19.11 -65.84 -81.61
CA THR A 362 -20.35 -65.42 -82.27
C THR A 362 -20.06 -64.99 -83.71
N GLN A 363 -18.95 -64.29 -83.94
CA GLN A 363 -18.54 -63.83 -85.26
C GLN A 363 -18.13 -64.98 -86.19
N GLU A 364 -17.52 -66.05 -85.67
CA GLU A 364 -17.29 -67.28 -86.43
C GLU A 364 -18.60 -68.06 -86.69
N LEU A 365 -19.49 -68.15 -85.70
CA LEU A 365 -20.80 -68.81 -85.86
C LEU A 365 -21.65 -68.17 -86.98
N LEU A 366 -21.56 -66.85 -87.17
CA LEU A 366 -22.26 -66.14 -88.25
C LEU A 366 -21.78 -66.54 -89.66
N LYS A 367 -20.65 -67.23 -89.80
CA LYS A 367 -20.14 -67.75 -91.08
C LYS A 367 -20.62 -69.16 -91.39
N GLU A 368 -21.34 -69.81 -90.47
CA GLU A 368 -21.84 -71.16 -90.66
C GLU A 368 -22.88 -71.21 -91.79
N THR A 369 -22.76 -72.22 -92.66
CA THR A 369 -23.58 -72.32 -93.88
C THR A 369 -24.65 -73.40 -93.78
N ASP A 370 -24.50 -74.37 -92.86
CA ASP A 370 -25.51 -75.39 -92.60
C ASP A 370 -26.62 -74.86 -91.66
N ALA A 371 -27.84 -74.74 -92.20
CA ALA A 371 -28.96 -74.13 -91.48
C ALA A 371 -29.35 -74.87 -90.18
N PRO A 372 -29.44 -76.22 -90.13
CA PRO A 372 -29.69 -76.93 -88.88
C PRO A 372 -28.60 -76.73 -87.81
N CYS A 373 -27.31 -76.84 -88.17
CA CYS A 373 -26.19 -76.62 -87.25
C CYS A 373 -26.16 -75.17 -86.73
N PHE A 374 -26.40 -74.20 -87.61
CA PHE A 374 -26.49 -72.80 -87.23
C PHE A 374 -27.61 -72.56 -86.22
N VAL A 375 -28.84 -73.05 -86.48
CA VAL A 375 -29.98 -72.84 -85.57
C VAL A 375 -29.74 -73.47 -84.19
N GLN A 376 -29.11 -74.65 -84.13
CA GLN A 376 -28.77 -75.31 -82.87
C GLN A 376 -27.76 -74.50 -82.04
N ALA A 377 -26.67 -74.02 -82.67
CA ALA A 377 -25.63 -73.25 -82.00
C ALA A 377 -26.06 -71.80 -81.71
N ALA A 378 -26.86 -71.19 -82.58
CA ALA A 378 -27.37 -69.82 -82.44
C ALA A 378 -28.27 -69.67 -81.22
N ARG A 379 -29.14 -70.65 -80.92
CA ARG A 379 -30.01 -70.60 -79.74
C ARG A 379 -29.22 -70.54 -78.42
N VAL A 380 -28.15 -71.34 -78.32
CA VAL A 380 -27.29 -71.38 -77.13
C VAL A 380 -26.45 -70.10 -77.02
N THR A 381 -25.91 -69.64 -78.14
CA THR A 381 -25.12 -68.41 -78.21
C THR A 381 -25.95 -67.17 -77.88
N HIS A 382 -27.18 -67.09 -78.39
CA HIS A 382 -28.12 -66.03 -78.08
C HIS A 382 -28.42 -65.95 -76.58
N ALA A 383 -28.68 -67.09 -75.91
CA ALA A 383 -28.90 -67.10 -74.47
C ALA A 383 -27.68 -66.59 -73.67
N ARG A 384 -26.45 -66.88 -74.14
CA ARG A 384 -25.21 -66.36 -73.55
C ARG A 384 -25.03 -64.86 -73.80
N LEU A 385 -25.39 -64.37 -74.98
CA LEU A 385 -25.36 -62.95 -75.33
C LEU A 385 -26.38 -62.14 -74.54
N VAL A 386 -27.61 -62.65 -74.36
CA VAL A 386 -28.64 -61.97 -73.55
C VAL A 386 -28.16 -61.78 -72.11
N LYS A 387 -27.57 -62.82 -71.49
CA LYS A 387 -26.99 -62.69 -70.14
C LYS A 387 -25.83 -61.70 -70.08
N ALA A 388 -24.97 -61.67 -71.10
CA ALA A 388 -23.89 -60.69 -71.18
C ALA A 388 -24.42 -59.25 -71.33
N ILE A 389 -25.49 -59.05 -72.12
CA ILE A 389 -26.15 -57.76 -72.29
C ILE A 389 -26.82 -57.30 -70.99
N GLU A 390 -27.50 -58.19 -70.27
CA GLU A 390 -28.10 -57.89 -68.96
C GLU A 390 -27.02 -57.43 -67.96
N HIS A 391 -25.88 -58.12 -67.91
CA HIS A 391 -24.74 -57.73 -67.06
C HIS A 391 -24.17 -56.34 -67.42
N LEU A 392 -24.15 -55.99 -68.71
CA LEU A 392 -23.70 -54.66 -69.17
C LEU A 392 -24.72 -53.55 -68.90
N GLN A 393 -26.02 -53.85 -68.95
CA GLN A 393 -27.10 -52.88 -68.78
C GLN A 393 -27.39 -52.53 -67.32
N CYS A 394 -27.18 -53.46 -66.38
CA CYS A 394 -27.43 -53.24 -64.95
C CYS A 394 -26.24 -52.65 -64.17
N PHE A 395 -25.19 -52.16 -64.84
CA PHE A 395 -24.00 -51.64 -64.17
C PHE A 395 -24.22 -50.24 -63.58
N THR A 396 -24.02 -50.09 -62.28
CA THR A 396 -24.00 -48.80 -61.57
C THR A 396 -22.66 -48.57 -60.89
N LEU A 397 -22.15 -47.33 -60.95
CA LEU A 397 -20.91 -46.95 -60.27
C LEU A 397 -21.09 -47.01 -58.74
N SER A 398 -20.31 -47.86 -58.08
CA SER A 398 -20.33 -48.01 -56.62
C SER A 398 -19.72 -46.80 -55.88
N ALA A 399 -18.91 -45.99 -56.55
CA ALA A 399 -18.25 -44.81 -56.00
C ALA A 399 -18.46 -43.56 -56.86
N ASP A 400 -18.73 -42.41 -56.22
CA ASP A 400 -18.82 -41.10 -56.88
C ASP A 400 -17.45 -40.65 -57.41
N PRO A 401 -17.29 -40.37 -58.72
CA PRO A 401 -16.03 -39.92 -59.33
C PRO A 401 -15.48 -38.61 -58.75
N SER A 402 -16.34 -37.82 -58.08
CA SER A 402 -15.94 -36.50 -57.57
C SER A 402 -15.19 -36.57 -56.23
N PHE A 403 -15.23 -37.71 -55.54
CA PHE A 403 -14.66 -37.94 -54.20
C PHE A 403 -15.03 -36.87 -53.15
N ARG A 404 -16.09 -36.07 -53.38
CA ARG A 404 -16.45 -34.92 -52.52
C ARG A 404 -16.81 -35.32 -51.09
N HIS A 405 -17.26 -36.56 -50.90
CA HIS A 405 -17.61 -37.12 -49.60
C HIS A 405 -16.40 -37.64 -48.80
N PHE A 406 -15.19 -37.50 -49.33
CA PHE A 406 -13.96 -38.09 -48.78
C PHE A 406 -12.90 -37.06 -48.33
N HIS A 407 -13.26 -35.79 -48.18
CA HIS A 407 -12.36 -34.75 -47.67
C HIS A 407 -12.29 -34.79 -46.14
N LEU A 408 -11.08 -34.93 -45.58
CA LEU A 408 -10.86 -34.80 -44.13
C LEU A 408 -10.63 -33.33 -43.79
N GLU A 409 -11.58 -32.70 -43.11
CA GLU A 409 -11.44 -31.33 -42.65
C GLU A 409 -10.78 -31.28 -41.26
N ALA A 410 -9.50 -30.91 -41.21
CA ALA A 410 -8.71 -30.82 -39.98
C ALA A 410 -8.64 -29.39 -39.38
N THR A 411 -9.44 -28.46 -39.90
CA THR A 411 -9.38 -27.03 -39.54
C THR A 411 -9.73 -26.80 -38.07
N LYS A 412 -10.66 -27.58 -37.51
CA LYS A 412 -11.08 -27.50 -36.11
C LYS A 412 -9.98 -27.99 -35.15
N GLU A 413 -9.32 -29.09 -35.49
CA GLU A 413 -8.24 -29.70 -34.71
C GLU A 413 -7.01 -28.80 -34.70
N VAL A 414 -6.63 -28.24 -35.85
CA VAL A 414 -5.53 -27.28 -35.96
C VAL A 414 -5.80 -26.03 -35.13
N LYS A 415 -7.02 -25.47 -35.20
CA LYS A 415 -7.41 -24.32 -34.35
C LYS A 415 -7.39 -24.66 -32.87
N SER A 416 -7.76 -25.88 -32.49
CA SER A 416 -7.75 -26.34 -31.10
C SER A 416 -6.32 -26.46 -30.56
N ILE A 417 -5.38 -26.98 -31.36
CA ILE A 417 -3.96 -27.08 -31.00
C ILE A 417 -3.33 -25.69 -30.92
N GLN A 418 -3.60 -24.81 -31.88
CA GLN A 418 -3.12 -23.42 -31.87
C GLN A 418 -3.66 -22.60 -30.68
N GLY A 419 -4.81 -22.97 -30.14
CA GLY A 419 -5.43 -22.33 -28.97
C GLY A 419 -4.96 -22.86 -27.61
N LEU A 420 -4.06 -23.84 -27.55
CA LEU A 420 -3.54 -24.36 -26.29
C LEU A 420 -2.60 -23.33 -25.63
N ALA A 421 -3.07 -22.70 -24.55
CA ALA A 421 -2.29 -21.80 -23.71
C ALA A 421 -2.24 -22.32 -22.27
N PHE A 422 -1.10 -22.12 -21.59
CA PHE A 422 -1.01 -22.36 -20.16
C PHE A 422 -1.98 -21.44 -19.41
N ILE A 423 -2.67 -22.00 -18.41
CA ILE A 423 -3.49 -21.21 -17.50
C ILE A 423 -2.55 -20.22 -16.80
N ARG A 424 -2.83 -18.93 -16.96
CA ARG A 424 -2.14 -17.86 -16.25
C ARG A 424 -2.94 -17.49 -15.00
N ALA A 425 -2.27 -17.00 -13.97
CA ALA A 425 -2.98 -16.41 -12.84
C ALA A 425 -3.85 -15.23 -13.33
N PRO A 426 -5.00 -14.96 -12.70
CA PRO A 426 -5.85 -13.83 -13.09
C PRO A 426 -5.09 -12.52 -12.91
N VAL A 427 -5.34 -11.54 -13.79
CA VAL A 427 -4.82 -10.18 -13.64
C VAL A 427 -5.53 -9.51 -12.46
N ALA A 428 -4.88 -8.48 -11.87
CA ALA A 428 -5.46 -7.66 -10.81
C ALA A 428 -6.90 -7.21 -11.16
N PRO A 429 -7.91 -7.54 -10.32
CA PRO A 429 -9.26 -7.03 -10.49
C PRO A 429 -9.32 -5.50 -10.36
N VAL A 430 -10.28 -4.87 -11.02
CA VAL A 430 -10.50 -3.42 -10.90
C VAL A 430 -11.75 -3.17 -10.08
N ILE A 431 -11.61 -2.53 -8.91
CA ILE A 431 -12.74 -2.15 -8.07
C ILE A 431 -13.54 -1.04 -8.75
N ASP A 432 -14.85 -1.26 -8.91
CA ASP A 432 -15.79 -0.29 -9.46
C ASP A 432 -16.20 0.67 -8.34
N THR A 433 -15.54 1.83 -8.29
CA THR A 433 -15.77 2.87 -7.27
C THR A 433 -17.15 3.50 -7.37
N GLN A 434 -17.85 3.40 -8.50
CA GLN A 434 -19.20 3.94 -8.66
C GLN A 434 -20.27 3.03 -8.05
N LYS A 435 -20.06 1.71 -8.10
CA LYS A 435 -20.97 0.71 -7.51
C LYS A 435 -20.64 0.38 -6.07
N THR A 436 -19.38 0.58 -5.69
CA THR A 436 -18.90 0.39 -4.32
C THR A 436 -19.47 1.44 -3.39
N LEU A 437 -19.90 1.03 -2.20
CA LEU A 437 -20.72 1.80 -1.28
C LEU A 437 -20.36 1.48 0.16
N ALA A 438 -20.29 2.50 1.01
CA ALA A 438 -20.24 2.38 2.46
C ALA A 438 -21.51 3.00 3.07
N TYR A 439 -22.28 2.19 3.80
CA TYR A 439 -23.47 2.65 4.51
C TYR A 439 -23.63 1.90 5.83
N ASP A 440 -24.65 1.05 5.99
CA ASP A 440 -24.77 0.11 7.10
C ASP A 440 -23.69 -0.99 7.05
N GLN A 441 -23.27 -1.35 5.83
CA GLN A 441 -22.18 -2.30 5.54
C GLN A 441 -21.29 -1.74 4.41
N LEU A 442 -20.14 -2.38 4.14
CA LEU A 442 -19.38 -2.07 2.93
C LEU A 442 -19.79 -3.05 1.83
N PHE A 443 -20.27 -2.50 0.71
CA PHE A 443 -20.53 -3.26 -0.50
C PHE A 443 -19.43 -2.96 -1.51
N LEU A 444 -18.64 -3.97 -1.85
CA LEU A 444 -17.60 -3.90 -2.86
C LEU A 444 -18.09 -4.51 -4.16
N CYS A 445 -17.78 -3.86 -5.28
CA CYS A 445 -17.95 -4.40 -6.62
C CYS A 445 -16.63 -4.25 -7.38
N TRP A 446 -16.27 -5.26 -8.17
CA TRP A 446 -15.12 -5.21 -9.06
C TRP A 446 -15.44 -5.82 -10.40
N ARG A 447 -14.49 -5.74 -11.32
CA ARG A 447 -14.55 -6.40 -12.61
C ARG A 447 -13.17 -6.94 -12.96
N LEU A 448 -13.14 -8.09 -13.62
CA LEU A 448 -11.91 -8.66 -14.14
C LEU A 448 -11.64 -8.08 -15.54
N PRO A 449 -10.40 -7.69 -15.88
CA PRO A 449 -10.05 -7.26 -17.24
C PRO A 449 -10.41 -8.31 -18.29
N GLN A 450 -10.80 -7.88 -19.50
CA GLN A 450 -11.24 -8.79 -20.58
C GLN A 450 -10.12 -9.75 -21.04
N ASP A 451 -8.86 -9.28 -21.00
CA ASP A 451 -7.69 -10.07 -21.39
C ASP A 451 -7.17 -10.98 -20.25
N SER A 452 -7.84 -10.99 -19.10
CA SER A 452 -7.45 -11.81 -17.95
C SER A 452 -7.92 -13.25 -18.11
N ALA A 453 -7.10 -14.19 -17.63
CA ALA A 453 -7.57 -15.54 -17.33
C ALA A 453 -8.74 -15.48 -16.33
N PRO A 454 -9.75 -16.36 -16.44
CA PRO A 454 -10.89 -16.36 -15.54
C PRO A 454 -10.44 -16.70 -14.11
N ALA A 455 -10.95 -15.93 -13.15
CA ALA A 455 -10.84 -16.24 -11.73
C ALA A 455 -11.99 -17.19 -11.33
N TRP A 456 -11.67 -18.18 -10.51
CA TRP A 456 -12.64 -19.14 -9.98
C TRP A 456 -13.26 -18.65 -8.68
N HIS A 457 -12.46 -17.96 -7.88
CA HIS A 457 -12.89 -17.23 -6.71
C HIS A 457 -12.00 -16.01 -6.50
N PHE A 458 -12.45 -15.11 -5.64
CA PHE A 458 -11.69 -13.93 -5.22
C PHE A 458 -11.37 -14.01 -3.73
N SER A 459 -10.33 -13.27 -3.33
CA SER A 459 -9.99 -13.03 -1.93
C SER A 459 -10.01 -11.52 -1.73
N VAL A 460 -10.86 -11.07 -0.79
CA VAL A 460 -11.02 -9.67 -0.43
C VAL A 460 -10.32 -9.43 0.89
N GLU A 461 -9.41 -8.47 0.93
CA GLU A 461 -8.75 -8.05 2.15
C GLU A 461 -9.16 -6.63 2.53
N TYR A 462 -9.37 -6.41 3.82
CA TYR A 462 -9.73 -5.11 4.35
C TYR A 462 -9.08 -4.85 5.70
N GLN A 463 -8.78 -3.59 5.98
CA GLN A 463 -8.25 -3.16 7.27
C GLN A 463 -8.78 -1.79 7.66
N ARG A 464 -8.94 -1.56 8.97
CA ARG A 464 -9.27 -0.25 9.51
C ARG A 464 -8.00 0.59 9.63
N ARG A 465 -8.01 1.81 9.08
CA ARG A 465 -6.92 2.76 9.23
C ARG A 465 -7.03 3.48 10.58
N ALA A 466 -5.99 3.39 11.40
CA ALA A 466 -5.92 4.11 12.66
C ALA A 466 -5.57 5.59 12.41
N GLY A 467 -6.58 6.44 12.25
CA GLY A 467 -6.43 7.89 12.14
C GLY A 467 -7.78 8.58 11.95
N GLY A 468 -8.24 9.30 12.98
CA GLY A 468 -9.46 10.12 12.91
C GLY A 468 -9.27 11.38 12.07
N ALA A 469 -10.38 12.05 11.76
CA ALA A 469 -10.54 13.19 10.84
C ALA A 469 -9.74 14.48 11.13
N ALA A 470 -8.70 14.44 11.97
CA ALA A 470 -7.85 15.58 12.31
C ALA A 470 -6.35 15.39 11.95
N ALA A 471 -6.01 14.42 11.10
CA ALA A 471 -4.66 14.28 10.57
C ALA A 471 -4.53 14.97 9.21
N THR A 472 -4.17 16.25 9.24
CA THR A 472 -3.62 16.98 8.09
C THR A 472 -2.48 16.18 7.46
N TRP A 473 -2.43 16.21 6.13
CA TRP A 473 -1.38 15.61 5.31
C TRP A 473 0.00 16.08 5.79
N GLY A 474 0.87 15.15 6.18
CA GLY A 474 2.29 15.45 6.46
C GLY A 474 2.88 14.92 7.78
N GLY A 475 2.13 14.19 8.61
CA GLY A 475 2.67 13.60 9.84
C GLY A 475 3.23 12.19 9.61
N VAL A 476 4.56 12.03 9.57
CA VAL A 476 5.23 10.72 9.60
C VAL A 476 4.94 10.06 10.96
N ARG A 477 4.22 8.94 10.96
CA ARG A 477 4.12 8.02 12.12
C ARG A 477 4.92 6.74 11.85
N SER A 478 5.53 6.25 12.93
CA SER A 478 6.35 5.04 13.00
C SER A 478 5.61 3.77 12.52
N PRO A 479 6.25 2.81 11.82
CA PRO A 479 5.57 1.77 11.03
C PRO A 479 5.06 0.53 11.80
N ASN A 480 5.29 0.42 13.11
CA ASN A 480 5.26 -0.89 13.80
C ASN A 480 3.96 -1.30 14.52
N ALA A 481 2.81 -0.81 14.09
CA ALA A 481 1.53 -1.42 14.43
C ALA A 481 0.67 -1.56 13.17
N ALA A 482 1.13 -2.36 12.21
CA ALA A 482 0.31 -2.76 11.09
C ALA A 482 -0.86 -3.59 11.61
N THR A 483 -2.05 -3.00 11.64
CA THR A 483 -3.31 -3.74 11.85
C THR A 483 -3.34 -4.89 10.84
N ALA A 484 -3.52 -6.12 11.30
CA ALA A 484 -3.58 -7.26 10.40
C ALA A 484 -4.75 -7.10 9.41
N TRP A 485 -4.50 -7.38 8.13
CA TRP A 485 -5.55 -7.45 7.11
C TRP A 485 -6.54 -8.56 7.48
N LEU A 486 -7.81 -8.20 7.59
CA LEU A 486 -8.91 -9.15 7.66
C LEU A 486 -9.23 -9.63 6.25
N ARG A 487 -9.65 -10.89 6.10
CA ARG A 487 -9.80 -11.54 4.80
C ARG A 487 -11.14 -12.25 4.68
N LEU A 488 -11.77 -12.08 3.51
CA LEU A 488 -12.88 -12.88 3.03
C LEU A 488 -12.37 -13.71 1.85
N ASP A 489 -12.31 -15.02 2.06
CA ASP A 489 -11.86 -15.97 1.05
C ASP A 489 -13.01 -16.59 0.28
N GLU A 490 -12.66 -17.19 -0.86
CA GLU A 490 -13.58 -17.93 -1.72
C GLU A 490 -14.83 -17.16 -2.19
N VAL A 491 -14.71 -15.84 -2.39
CA VAL A 491 -15.83 -15.05 -2.90
C VAL A 491 -16.13 -15.47 -4.35
N ARG A 492 -17.29 -16.12 -4.53
CA ARG A 492 -17.79 -16.56 -5.83
C ARG A 492 -18.63 -15.45 -6.45
N GLY A 493 -18.00 -14.62 -7.28
CA GLY A 493 -18.66 -13.50 -7.96
C GLY A 493 -17.78 -12.26 -8.01
N THR A 494 -18.33 -11.17 -8.53
CA THR A 494 -17.62 -9.89 -8.68
C THR A 494 -18.04 -8.83 -7.67
N SER A 495 -18.62 -9.26 -6.54
CA SER A 495 -19.02 -8.40 -5.45
C SER A 495 -18.89 -9.11 -4.10
N ALA A 496 -18.72 -8.34 -3.03
CA ALA A 496 -18.70 -8.83 -1.66
C ALA A 496 -19.28 -7.80 -0.69
N VAL A 497 -19.83 -8.30 0.41
CA VAL A 497 -20.30 -7.50 1.54
C VAL A 497 -19.35 -7.71 2.72
N VAL A 498 -18.89 -6.63 3.33
CA VAL A 498 -18.13 -6.65 4.58
C VAL A 498 -19.01 -6.11 5.71
N ASP A 499 -19.15 -6.90 6.77
CA ASP A 499 -20.00 -6.61 7.93
C ASP A 499 -19.17 -6.32 9.20
N ARG A 500 -19.88 -6.04 10.31
CA ARG A 500 -19.30 -5.77 11.65
C ARG A 500 -18.22 -4.68 11.65
N LEU A 501 -18.50 -3.58 10.95
CA LEU A 501 -17.59 -2.45 10.82
C LEU A 501 -17.75 -1.49 11.99
N GLN A 502 -16.68 -0.78 12.31
CA GLN A 502 -16.74 0.33 13.26
C GLN A 502 -17.22 1.58 12.54
N ILE A 503 -18.15 2.28 13.19
CA ILE A 503 -18.70 3.56 12.75
C ILE A 503 -17.58 4.63 12.78
N ASP A 504 -17.72 5.68 11.98
CA ASP A 504 -16.80 6.84 11.92
C ASP A 504 -15.33 6.43 11.71
N SER A 505 -15.12 5.47 10.82
CA SER A 505 -13.83 4.86 10.54
C SER A 505 -13.57 4.73 9.03
N VAL A 506 -12.29 4.79 8.66
CA VAL A 506 -11.82 4.60 7.28
C VAL A 506 -11.32 3.17 7.11
N TYR A 507 -11.84 2.48 6.11
CA TYR A 507 -11.41 1.15 5.71
C TYR A 507 -10.65 1.20 4.39
N VAL A 508 -9.53 0.48 4.34
CA VAL A 508 -8.76 0.24 3.11
C VAL A 508 -9.07 -1.16 2.64
N LEU A 509 -9.44 -1.33 1.37
CA LEU A 509 -9.86 -2.61 0.80
C LEU A 509 -9.13 -2.91 -0.51
N ARG A 510 -8.82 -4.19 -0.73
CA ARG A 510 -8.19 -4.71 -1.96
C ARG A 510 -8.70 -6.11 -2.29
N VAL A 511 -8.70 -6.46 -3.58
CA VAL A 511 -9.23 -7.74 -4.07
C VAL A 511 -8.23 -8.40 -5.01
N ARG A 512 -8.08 -9.72 -4.94
CA ARG A 512 -7.31 -10.51 -5.92
C ARG A 512 -8.09 -11.72 -6.42
N GLY A 513 -7.86 -12.11 -7.67
CA GLY A 513 -8.43 -13.31 -8.27
C GLY A 513 -7.54 -14.53 -8.04
N CYS A 514 -8.16 -15.71 -7.98
CA CYS A 514 -7.46 -17.00 -7.89
C CYS A 514 -8.00 -17.98 -8.93
N ASN A 515 -7.11 -18.75 -9.54
CA ASN A 515 -7.46 -19.91 -10.35
C ASN A 515 -6.43 -21.03 -10.15
N LYS A 516 -6.47 -22.05 -11.01
CA LYS A 516 -5.55 -23.21 -10.97
C LYS A 516 -4.06 -22.84 -11.04
N ALA A 517 -3.70 -21.69 -11.62
CA ALA A 517 -2.33 -21.18 -11.67
C ALA A 517 -1.92 -20.42 -10.40
N GLY A 518 -2.85 -20.22 -9.46
CA GLY A 518 -2.63 -19.55 -8.20
C GLY A 518 -3.31 -18.18 -8.10
N TYR A 519 -2.84 -17.39 -7.15
CA TYR A 519 -3.33 -16.03 -6.90
C TYR A 519 -2.69 -15.04 -7.85
N GLY A 520 -3.53 -14.17 -8.43
CA GLY A 520 -3.09 -12.97 -9.12
C GLY A 520 -2.67 -11.86 -8.17
N GLU A 521 -2.29 -10.73 -8.77
CA GLU A 521 -2.00 -9.49 -8.02
C GLU A 521 -3.27 -8.90 -7.39
N TYR A 522 -3.07 -8.08 -6.36
CA TYR A 522 -4.15 -7.32 -5.75
C TYR A 522 -4.53 -6.12 -6.63
N SER A 523 -5.81 -5.76 -6.57
CA SER A 523 -6.34 -4.50 -7.09
C SER A 523 -5.66 -3.30 -6.43
N GLU A 524 -5.81 -2.13 -7.05
CA GLU A 524 -5.56 -0.87 -6.35
C GLU A 524 -6.42 -0.80 -5.07
N GLU A 525 -5.85 -0.17 -4.05
CA GLU A 525 -6.50 -0.01 -2.75
C GLU A 525 -7.59 1.07 -2.83
N VAL A 526 -8.78 0.76 -2.33
CA VAL A 526 -9.88 1.72 -2.23
C VAL A 526 -10.14 2.07 -0.78
N TYR A 527 -10.40 3.36 -0.55
CA TYR A 527 -10.67 3.93 0.77
C TYR A 527 -12.16 4.20 0.90
N LEU A 528 -12.80 3.60 1.90
CA LEU A 528 -14.21 3.77 2.18
C LEU A 528 -14.41 4.32 3.59
N HIS A 529 -15.22 5.36 3.68
CA HIS A 529 -15.60 5.98 4.94
C HIS A 529 -16.93 5.39 5.41
N THR A 530 -16.92 4.79 6.60
CA THR A 530 -18.16 4.38 7.26
C THR A 530 -18.89 5.62 7.81
N PRO A 531 -20.23 5.63 7.84
CA PRO A 531 -21.01 6.75 8.36
C PRO A 531 -20.56 7.23 9.75
N PRO A 532 -20.73 8.52 10.08
CA PRO A 532 -20.29 9.10 11.34
C PRO A 532 -21.22 8.78 12.54
N ALA A 533 -22.31 8.04 12.28
CA ALA A 533 -23.31 7.62 13.26
C ALA A 533 -24.07 6.38 12.73
N PRO A 534 -24.77 5.62 13.60
CA PRO A 534 -25.66 4.55 13.17
C PRO A 534 -26.64 4.98 12.09
N VAL A 535 -26.83 4.13 11.08
CA VAL A 535 -27.76 4.38 9.99
C VAL A 535 -29.21 4.28 10.50
N LEU A 536 -29.98 5.35 10.32
CA LEU A 536 -31.41 5.38 10.59
C LEU A 536 -32.17 4.89 9.35
N SER A 537 -32.92 3.80 9.51
CA SER A 537 -33.81 3.26 8.48
C SER A 537 -35.24 3.69 8.79
N PHE A 538 -35.91 4.28 7.79
CA PHE A 538 -37.28 4.78 7.89
C PHE A 538 -37.94 4.80 6.50
N SER A 539 -39.26 4.92 6.48
CA SER A 539 -40.09 5.06 5.29
C SER A 539 -40.58 6.50 5.15
N LEU A 540 -40.78 6.96 3.92
CA LEU A 540 -41.40 8.25 3.65
C LEU A 540 -42.91 8.15 3.84
N ASP A 541 -43.41 8.93 4.79
CA ASP A 541 -44.80 8.94 5.18
C ASP A 541 -45.51 10.21 4.67
N SER A 542 -46.64 10.00 3.99
CA SER A 542 -47.47 11.07 3.43
C SER A 542 -48.66 11.45 4.31
N ARG A 543 -48.78 10.92 5.53
CA ARG A 543 -49.88 11.25 6.47
C ARG A 543 -50.09 12.75 6.68
N TRP A 544 -49.05 13.58 6.49
CA TRP A 544 -49.10 15.03 6.71
C TRP A 544 -49.06 15.87 5.42
N GLY A 545 -49.08 15.22 4.25
CA GLY A 545 -49.10 15.92 2.98
C GLY A 545 -50.46 16.59 2.74
N LEU A 546 -50.49 17.93 2.61
CA LEU A 546 -51.73 18.66 2.29
C LEU A 546 -52.38 18.22 0.96
N HIS A 547 -51.58 17.68 0.04
CA HIS A 547 -52.01 17.25 -1.30
C HIS A 547 -51.50 15.84 -1.63
N SER A 548 -52.13 14.83 -1.03
CA SER A 548 -51.84 13.40 -1.31
C SER A 548 -51.85 13.05 -2.80
N ASP A 549 -52.65 13.76 -3.61
CA ASP A 549 -52.83 13.49 -5.04
C ASP A 549 -51.64 13.95 -5.91
N ARG A 550 -50.70 14.72 -5.34
CA ARG A 550 -49.52 15.26 -6.05
C ARG A 550 -48.22 14.54 -5.71
N LEU A 551 -48.21 13.79 -4.62
CA LEU A 551 -47.05 13.05 -4.13
C LEU A 551 -47.16 11.56 -4.52
N ALA A 552 -46.30 11.13 -5.43
CA ALA A 552 -46.16 9.73 -5.78
C ALA A 552 -45.02 9.09 -4.95
N LEU A 553 -45.37 8.12 -4.10
CA LEU A 553 -44.42 7.30 -3.35
C LEU A 553 -44.13 5.99 -4.10
N GLY A 554 -42.85 5.60 -4.17
CA GLY A 554 -42.43 4.34 -4.77
C GLY A 554 -42.79 3.12 -3.91
N LYS A 555 -42.66 1.92 -4.51
CA LYS A 555 -42.79 0.65 -3.76
C LYS A 555 -41.74 0.61 -2.65
N GLY A 556 -42.16 0.37 -1.40
CA GLY A 556 -41.29 0.42 -0.23
C GLY A 556 -41.08 1.81 0.37
N GLN A 557 -41.75 2.85 -0.15
CA GLN A 557 -41.75 4.21 0.41
C GLN A 557 -40.35 4.85 0.60
N THR A 558 -39.33 4.41 -0.14
CA THR A 558 -37.99 5.03 -0.14
C THR A 558 -37.81 6.06 -1.27
N TYR A 559 -38.74 6.11 -2.21
CA TYR A 559 -38.78 7.07 -3.31
C TYR A 559 -39.99 7.99 -3.19
N ALA A 560 -39.80 9.28 -3.43
CA ALA A 560 -40.88 10.25 -3.55
C ALA A 560 -40.70 11.16 -4.76
N ARG A 561 -41.82 11.49 -5.42
CA ARG A 561 -41.89 12.47 -6.49
C ARG A 561 -43.10 13.37 -6.30
N SER A 562 -42.87 14.68 -6.21
CA SER A 562 -43.94 15.67 -6.35
C SER A 562 -44.10 16.04 -7.83
N VAL A 563 -45.32 15.91 -8.33
CA VAL A 563 -45.70 16.30 -9.69
C VAL A 563 -46.46 17.62 -9.62
N PRO A 564 -46.05 18.67 -10.35
CA PRO A 564 -46.85 19.88 -10.44
C PRO A 564 -48.19 19.54 -11.09
N GLY A 565 -49.28 19.60 -10.33
CA GLY A 565 -50.62 19.30 -10.85
C GLY A 565 -50.95 20.19 -12.05
N LEU A 566 -51.51 19.61 -13.12
CA LEU A 566 -51.82 20.31 -14.38
C LEU A 566 -52.69 21.55 -14.15
N SER A 567 -53.58 21.50 -13.16
CA SER A 567 -54.47 22.59 -12.75
C SER A 567 -53.74 23.81 -12.18
N LEU A 568 -52.61 23.61 -11.49
CA LEU A 568 -51.80 24.69 -10.92
C LEU A 568 -50.99 25.41 -12.02
N LEU A 569 -50.44 24.64 -12.96
CA LEU A 569 -49.77 25.18 -14.15
C LEU A 569 -50.76 25.98 -15.02
N GLN A 570 -52.00 25.51 -15.17
CA GLN A 570 -53.06 26.22 -15.90
C GLN A 570 -53.60 27.46 -15.17
N ALA A 571 -53.58 27.47 -13.83
CA ALA A 571 -53.96 28.64 -13.04
C ALA A 571 -52.89 29.75 -13.11
N ALA A 572 -51.60 29.38 -13.04
CA ALA A 572 -50.48 30.29 -13.19
C ALA A 572 -50.43 30.96 -14.59
N ASP A 573 -50.90 30.28 -15.63
CA ASP A 573 -50.97 30.80 -17.01
C ASP A 573 -52.12 31.81 -17.22
N ARG A 574 -53.18 31.74 -16.39
CA ARG A 574 -54.38 32.58 -16.54
C ARG A 574 -54.37 33.86 -15.71
N THR A 575 -53.55 33.93 -14.67
CA THR A 575 -53.43 35.12 -13.80
C THR A 575 -51.97 35.54 -13.75
N LEU A 576 -51.61 36.68 -14.37
CA LEU A 576 -50.31 37.36 -14.26
C LEU A 576 -50.04 37.89 -12.83
N THR A 577 -50.35 37.10 -11.81
CA THR A 577 -50.16 37.35 -10.38
C THR A 577 -49.41 36.17 -9.80
N SER A 578 -48.44 36.43 -8.91
CA SER A 578 -47.56 35.43 -8.28
C SER A 578 -48.31 34.19 -7.82
N CYS A 579 -48.22 33.08 -8.58
CA CYS A 579 -48.70 31.80 -8.12
C CYS A 579 -47.81 31.34 -6.96
N HIS A 580 -48.34 31.31 -5.74
CA HIS A 580 -47.66 30.70 -4.61
C HIS A 580 -47.43 29.22 -4.93
N LEU A 581 -46.18 28.81 -5.10
CA LEU A 581 -45.83 27.40 -5.26
C LEU A 581 -46.23 26.69 -3.97
N THR A 582 -47.21 25.78 -4.05
CA THR A 582 -47.65 24.97 -2.92
C THR A 582 -46.50 24.05 -2.48
N SER A 583 -46.26 23.99 -1.17
CA SER A 583 -45.23 23.14 -0.57
C SER A 583 -45.85 21.81 -0.12
N ASP A 584 -45.32 20.70 -0.60
CA ASP A 584 -45.71 19.36 -0.16
C ASP A 584 -44.69 18.82 0.85
N LEU A 585 -45.13 18.45 2.05
CA LEU A 585 -44.26 17.89 3.11
C LEU A 585 -44.41 16.36 3.19
N LEU A 586 -43.27 15.69 3.25
CA LEU A 586 -43.14 14.30 3.67
C LEU A 586 -42.28 14.25 4.94
N VAL A 587 -42.67 13.39 5.88
CA VAL A 587 -41.89 13.12 7.10
C VAL A 587 -41.53 11.64 7.16
N ALA A 588 -40.52 11.30 7.94
CA ALA A 588 -40.25 9.91 8.26
C ALA A 588 -41.35 9.31 9.14
N ASP A 589 -41.56 8.00 9.04
CA ASP A 589 -42.36 7.21 9.97
C ASP A 589 -41.70 7.01 11.36
N VAL A 590 -40.51 7.58 11.56
CA VAL A 590 -39.71 7.51 12.79
C VAL A 590 -39.35 8.92 13.27
N ALA A 591 -39.46 9.13 14.57
CA ALA A 591 -38.95 10.30 15.28
C ALA A 591 -37.79 9.93 16.21
N VAL A 592 -36.80 10.81 16.30
CA VAL A 592 -35.59 10.64 17.09
C VAL A 592 -35.66 11.54 18.32
N THR A 593 -35.40 10.97 19.51
CA THR A 593 -35.40 11.70 20.78
C THR A 593 -34.02 11.82 21.42
N GLN A 594 -33.09 10.93 21.09
CA GLN A 594 -31.76 10.88 21.69
C GLN A 594 -30.73 10.20 20.77
N GLY A 595 -29.46 10.48 21.02
CA GLY A 595 -28.34 9.89 20.31
C GLY A 595 -28.05 10.56 18.96
N LYS A 596 -27.07 9.98 18.27
CA LYS A 596 -26.61 10.44 16.96
C LYS A 596 -27.04 9.45 15.88
N HIS A 597 -27.60 9.95 14.79
CA HIS A 597 -28.18 9.14 13.71
C HIS A 597 -27.78 9.68 12.34
N TYR A 598 -27.69 8.81 11.34
CA TYR A 598 -27.30 9.17 9.98
C TYR A 598 -28.22 8.56 8.93
N TRP A 599 -28.58 9.30 7.90
CA TRP A 599 -29.21 8.76 6.69
C TRP A 599 -28.69 9.48 5.45
N ALA A 600 -28.92 8.89 4.29
CA ALA A 600 -28.52 9.49 3.03
C ALA A 600 -29.66 9.45 2.00
N CYS A 601 -29.70 10.44 1.13
CA CYS A 601 -30.66 10.53 0.04
C CYS A 601 -30.03 11.16 -1.20
N SER A 602 -30.60 10.89 -2.37
CA SER A 602 -30.29 11.59 -3.61
C SER A 602 -31.50 12.39 -4.07
N VAL A 603 -31.26 13.64 -4.49
CA VAL A 603 -32.28 14.49 -5.10
C VAL A 603 -32.05 14.51 -6.60
N GLU A 604 -33.12 14.33 -7.38
CA GLU A 604 -33.02 14.34 -8.84
C GLU A 604 -32.55 15.73 -9.31
N PRO A 605 -31.48 15.86 -10.12
CA PRO A 605 -30.95 17.16 -10.52
C PRO A 605 -31.94 18.07 -11.25
N GLY A 606 -32.95 17.47 -11.91
CA GLY A 606 -34.05 18.18 -12.58
C GLY A 606 -35.14 18.69 -11.64
N SER A 607 -35.03 18.46 -10.33
CA SER A 607 -35.97 18.98 -9.35
C SER A 607 -35.88 20.50 -9.27
N TYR A 608 -37.03 21.16 -9.16
CA TYR A 608 -37.13 22.61 -9.03
C TYR A 608 -36.57 23.07 -7.68
N LEU A 609 -37.25 22.76 -6.59
CA LEU A 609 -36.79 23.03 -5.23
C LEU A 609 -37.23 21.90 -4.28
N VAL A 610 -36.26 21.31 -3.59
CA VAL A 610 -36.43 20.27 -2.56
C VAL A 610 -35.66 20.70 -1.33
N LYS A 611 -36.34 20.76 -0.18
CA LYS A 611 -35.76 21.02 1.12
C LYS A 611 -35.60 19.69 1.87
N VAL A 612 -34.38 19.37 2.26
CA VAL A 612 -34.06 18.15 3.03
C VAL A 612 -33.57 18.57 4.42
N GLY A 613 -34.12 17.99 5.47
CA GLY A 613 -33.74 18.40 6.82
C GLY A 613 -34.42 17.61 7.92
N VAL A 614 -34.52 18.26 9.07
CA VAL A 614 -35.10 17.73 10.31
C VAL A 614 -35.99 18.78 10.95
N GLY A 615 -36.96 18.34 11.74
CA GLY A 615 -37.72 19.24 12.60
C GLY A 615 -38.52 18.51 13.67
N GLN A 616 -38.94 19.24 14.68
CA GLN A 616 -39.80 18.72 15.74
C GLN A 616 -41.14 18.28 15.18
N GLU A 617 -41.58 17.09 15.57
CA GLU A 617 -42.81 16.45 15.08
C GLU A 617 -44.03 17.37 15.26
N THR A 618 -44.19 17.94 16.46
CA THR A 618 -45.30 18.84 16.81
C THR A 618 -45.26 20.16 16.05
N LYS A 619 -44.07 20.74 15.86
CA LYS A 619 -43.90 22.04 15.18
C LYS A 619 -44.04 21.93 13.67
N LEU A 620 -43.61 20.81 13.09
CA LEU A 620 -43.83 20.53 11.67
C LEU A 620 -45.33 20.33 11.37
N GLN A 621 -46.09 19.68 12.26
CA GLN A 621 -47.54 19.60 12.12
C GLN A 621 -48.19 20.99 12.19
N GLU A 622 -47.86 21.80 13.18
CA GLU A 622 -48.41 23.17 13.33
C GLU A 622 -48.11 24.04 12.09
N TRP A 623 -46.87 24.00 11.60
CA TRP A 623 -46.39 24.87 10.53
C TRP A 623 -47.02 24.55 9.16
N PHE A 624 -47.26 23.27 8.86
CA PHE A 624 -47.77 22.84 7.56
C PHE A 624 -49.29 22.57 7.54
N HIS A 625 -49.99 22.54 8.69
CA HIS A 625 -51.46 22.44 8.76
C HIS A 625 -52.20 23.79 8.92
N LEU A 626 -51.51 24.94 8.96
CA LEU A 626 -52.18 26.24 8.96
C LEU A 626 -52.85 26.54 7.59
N PRO A 627 -54.09 27.07 7.55
CA PRO A 627 -54.71 27.53 6.30
C PRO A 627 -53.85 28.59 5.60
N GLN A 628 -53.63 28.43 4.28
CA GLN A 628 -52.78 29.32 3.46
C GLN A 628 -53.15 30.82 3.55
N ASP A 629 -54.39 31.16 3.92
CA ASP A 629 -54.86 32.54 4.08
C ASP A 629 -54.30 33.25 5.35
N MET A 630 -53.66 32.52 6.26
CA MET A 630 -52.99 33.08 7.45
C MET A 630 -51.45 32.96 7.40
N ALA A 631 -50.91 32.21 6.44
CA ALA A 631 -49.47 32.07 6.24
C ALA A 631 -48.96 33.12 5.25
N SER A 632 -48.76 34.35 5.74
CA SER A 632 -47.98 35.36 5.01
C SER A 632 -46.58 34.81 4.72
N PRO A 633 -46.02 34.96 3.50
CA PRO A 633 -44.67 34.49 3.15
C PRO A 633 -43.55 35.35 3.79
N ARG A 634 -43.79 35.91 4.97
CA ARG A 634 -42.90 36.85 5.67
C ARG A 634 -42.30 36.29 6.96
N CYS A 635 -42.32 34.97 7.14
CA CYS A 635 -41.59 34.31 8.22
C CYS A 635 -40.60 33.28 7.66
N ASP A 636 -39.76 33.72 6.71
CA ASP A 636 -38.38 33.23 6.64
C ASP A 636 -37.64 33.88 7.82
N PRO A 637 -36.96 33.13 8.71
CA PRO A 637 -36.06 33.74 9.68
C PRO A 637 -34.75 34.14 8.96
N ASP A 638 -34.82 35.16 8.11
CA ASP A 638 -33.81 36.23 7.95
C ASP A 638 -34.16 37.18 6.78
N SER A 639 -35.15 38.05 6.99
CA SER A 639 -35.27 39.30 6.23
C SER A 639 -35.36 40.45 7.22
N GLY A 640 -34.21 41.09 7.44
CA GLY A 640 -33.96 42.04 8.52
C GLY A 640 -35.06 43.07 8.74
N HIS A 641 -35.57 43.09 9.97
CA HIS A 641 -36.04 44.30 10.61
C HIS A 641 -35.37 44.40 11.99
N ASP A 642 -34.60 45.47 12.14
CA ASP A 642 -34.03 45.93 13.40
C ASP A 642 -35.17 46.24 14.38
N SER A 643 -35.30 45.42 15.41
CA SER A 643 -36.02 45.76 16.63
C SER A 643 -35.37 44.96 17.75
N GLY A 644 -34.59 45.68 18.56
CA GLY A 644 -33.87 45.11 19.67
C GLY A 644 -34.76 44.49 20.75
N ALA A 645 -34.06 43.79 21.63
CA ALA A 645 -34.46 43.21 22.91
C ALA A 645 -34.57 41.67 22.91
N GLU A 646 -33.53 41.10 23.55
CA GLU A 646 -33.57 40.04 24.57
C GLU A 646 -32.73 38.79 24.25
N ASP A 647 -31.77 38.55 25.16
CA ASP A 647 -30.96 37.35 25.28
C ASP A 647 -31.85 36.10 25.41
N GLY A 648 -31.63 35.14 24.52
CA GLY A 648 -32.25 33.81 24.55
C GLY A 648 -31.99 33.11 23.23
N GLN A 649 -30.82 32.46 23.10
CA GLN A 649 -30.43 31.73 21.89
C GLN A 649 -31.21 30.40 21.81
N ASP A 650 -32.52 30.48 21.59
CA ASP A 650 -33.37 29.30 21.36
C ASP A 650 -33.06 28.75 19.96
N SER A 651 -32.60 27.50 19.90
CA SER A 651 -32.37 26.79 18.64
C SER A 651 -33.67 26.65 17.84
N PRO A 652 -33.64 26.75 16.49
CA PRO A 652 -34.87 26.69 15.70
C PRO A 652 -35.51 25.30 15.77
N PRO A 653 -36.86 25.19 15.71
CA PRO A 653 -37.59 23.92 15.80
C PRO A 653 -37.43 23.03 14.55
N PHE A 654 -36.87 23.55 13.46
CA PHE A 654 -36.55 22.81 12.25
C PHE A 654 -35.33 23.41 11.55
N TYR A 655 -34.62 22.59 10.77
CA TYR A 655 -33.47 23.03 9.99
C TYR A 655 -33.42 22.27 8.65
N PHE A 656 -33.45 23.03 7.55
CA PHE A 656 -33.53 22.50 6.19
C PHE A 656 -32.41 23.02 5.29
N LEU A 657 -31.88 22.15 4.45
CA LEU A 657 -31.01 22.50 3.34
C LEU A 657 -31.83 22.52 2.05
N THR A 658 -31.77 23.64 1.30
CA THR A 658 -32.54 23.81 0.07
C THR A 658 -31.70 23.42 -1.14
N MET A 659 -32.25 22.58 -2.01
CA MET A 659 -31.59 22.07 -3.22
C MET A 659 -32.50 22.26 -4.43
N GLY A 660 -31.94 22.63 -5.57
CA GLY A 660 -32.71 22.86 -6.78
C GLY A 660 -31.82 23.03 -8.00
N MET A 661 -32.29 22.56 -9.16
CA MET A 661 -31.60 22.74 -10.44
C MET A 661 -30.15 22.23 -10.41
N GLY A 662 -29.91 21.11 -9.71
CA GLY A 662 -28.58 20.51 -9.53
C GLY A 662 -27.64 21.29 -8.60
N LYS A 663 -28.14 22.23 -7.81
CA LYS A 663 -27.35 23.05 -6.87
C LYS A 663 -27.94 23.04 -5.48
N ILE A 664 -27.09 23.29 -4.50
CA ILE A 664 -27.49 23.62 -3.13
C ILE A 664 -27.58 25.15 -3.03
N LEU A 665 -28.68 25.65 -2.49
CA LEU A 665 -29.03 27.06 -2.36
C LEU A 665 -29.03 27.43 -0.87
N SER A 666 -28.08 28.27 -0.45
CA SER A 666 -27.99 28.75 0.94
C SER A 666 -28.36 30.23 1.04
N SER A 667 -29.18 30.58 2.02
CA SER A 667 -29.53 31.96 2.39
C SER A 667 -29.34 32.12 3.89
N HIS A 668 -28.16 32.54 4.34
CA HIS A 668 -27.95 33.05 5.71
C HIS A 668 -26.94 34.20 5.72
N SER A 669 -27.23 35.14 6.63
CA SER A 669 -26.70 36.49 6.78
C SER A 669 -25.27 36.53 7.34
N ASN A 670 -24.29 36.84 6.48
CA ASN A 670 -23.10 37.65 6.85
C ASN A 670 -22.10 37.89 5.71
N MET A 671 -22.38 37.45 4.48
CA MET A 671 -21.54 37.78 3.32
C MET A 671 -22.40 38.17 2.10
N PRO A 672 -21.95 39.08 1.22
CA PRO A 672 -22.84 39.77 0.27
C PRO A 672 -23.29 38.91 -0.92
N HIS A 673 -22.93 37.62 -1.02
CA HIS A 673 -23.14 36.79 -2.22
C HIS A 673 -23.72 35.43 -1.83
N ALA A 674 -24.81 35.02 -2.49
CA ALA A 674 -25.42 33.71 -2.33
C ALA A 674 -24.42 32.60 -2.69
N HIS A 675 -24.06 31.75 -1.73
CA HIS A 675 -23.21 30.59 -1.99
C HIS A 675 -24.03 29.47 -2.61
N THR A 676 -23.83 29.24 -3.92
CA THR A 676 -24.33 28.04 -4.61
C THR A 676 -23.24 26.99 -4.70
N ALA A 677 -23.50 25.77 -4.20
CA ALA A 677 -22.60 24.62 -4.35
C ALA A 677 -23.20 23.57 -5.29
N PRO A 678 -22.39 22.75 -5.98
CA PRO A 678 -22.91 21.63 -6.76
C PRO A 678 -23.60 20.61 -5.84
N LEU A 679 -24.72 20.06 -6.29
CA LEU A 679 -25.42 19.00 -5.59
C LEU A 679 -24.58 17.71 -5.60
N PRO A 680 -24.23 17.11 -4.44
CA PRO A 680 -23.52 15.83 -4.42
C PRO A 680 -24.42 14.71 -4.98
N PRO A 681 -23.84 13.63 -5.53
CA PRO A 681 -24.61 12.47 -5.98
C PRO A 681 -25.51 11.87 -4.88
N ARG A 682 -25.04 11.96 -3.62
CA ARG A 682 -25.77 11.57 -2.41
C ARG A 682 -25.49 12.56 -1.30
N LEU A 683 -26.55 13.10 -0.72
CA LEU A 683 -26.51 13.94 0.47
C LEU A 683 -26.64 13.06 1.71
N GLY A 684 -25.65 13.11 2.60
CA GLY A 684 -25.73 12.53 3.94
C GLY A 684 -26.25 13.57 4.93
N VAL A 685 -27.12 13.15 5.84
CA VAL A 685 -27.64 13.97 6.94
C VAL A 685 -27.33 13.24 8.23
N CYS A 686 -26.66 13.93 9.16
CA CYS A 686 -26.37 13.41 10.48
C CYS A 686 -26.97 14.31 11.56
N LEU A 687 -27.89 13.75 12.33
CA LEU A 687 -28.57 14.40 13.45
C LEU A 687 -27.90 13.94 14.75
N ASP A 688 -27.40 14.89 15.54
CA ASP A 688 -26.89 14.68 16.89
C ASP A 688 -27.88 15.33 17.87
N CYS A 689 -28.85 14.53 18.35
CA CYS A 689 -29.88 15.02 19.25
C CYS A 689 -29.29 15.48 20.59
N ASP A 690 -28.25 14.79 21.06
CA ASP A 690 -27.58 15.08 22.33
C ASP A 690 -26.89 16.46 22.31
N LYS A 691 -26.47 16.93 21.14
CA LYS A 691 -25.84 18.26 20.94
C LYS A 691 -26.75 19.28 20.25
N GLY A 692 -27.99 18.94 19.92
CA GLY A 692 -28.92 19.83 19.21
C GLY A 692 -28.37 20.30 17.86
N ARG A 693 -27.81 19.39 17.07
CA ARG A 693 -27.02 19.73 15.87
C ARG A 693 -27.35 18.82 14.70
N VAL A 694 -27.48 19.42 13.51
CA VAL A 694 -27.61 18.70 12.24
C VAL A 694 -26.46 19.06 11.31
N THR A 695 -25.88 18.05 10.68
CA THR A 695 -24.80 18.20 9.70
C THR A 695 -25.19 17.56 8.38
N PHE A 696 -24.94 18.28 7.30
CA PHE A 696 -25.13 17.83 5.92
C PHE A 696 -23.76 17.58 5.31
N CYS A 697 -23.52 16.39 4.79
CA CYS A 697 -22.24 16.01 4.20
C CYS A 697 -22.42 15.35 2.82
N ASP A 698 -21.34 15.32 2.04
CA ASP A 698 -21.26 14.44 0.89
C ASP A 698 -21.12 12.99 1.38
N ALA A 699 -22.10 12.14 1.07
CA ALA A 699 -22.12 10.76 1.58
C ALA A 699 -20.97 9.88 1.06
N HIS A 700 -20.24 10.31 0.01
CA HIS A 700 -19.06 9.58 -0.47
C HIS A 700 -17.77 9.96 0.29
N SER A 701 -17.49 11.26 0.41
CA SER A 701 -16.27 11.77 1.06
C SER A 701 -16.43 12.05 2.57
N LEU A 702 -17.67 12.04 3.07
CA LEU A 702 -18.08 12.57 4.37
C LEU A 702 -17.62 14.01 4.65
N ARG A 703 -17.30 14.77 3.59
CA ARG A 703 -16.99 16.19 3.71
C ARG A 703 -18.25 16.94 4.13
N ILE A 704 -18.16 17.68 5.24
CA ILE A 704 -19.23 18.55 5.71
C ILE A 704 -19.47 19.65 4.66
N LEU A 705 -20.71 19.76 4.22
CA LEU A 705 -21.20 20.78 3.30
C LEU A 705 -21.83 21.93 4.09
N TRP A 706 -22.70 21.60 5.05
CA TRP A 706 -23.36 22.54 5.94
C TRP A 706 -23.57 21.96 7.33
N GLU A 707 -23.68 22.82 8.33
CA GLU A 707 -23.93 22.47 9.72
C GLU A 707 -24.85 23.53 10.34
N GLY A 708 -25.76 23.10 11.20
CA GLY A 708 -26.75 23.96 11.85
C GLY A 708 -27.21 23.42 13.19
N HIS A 709 -27.90 24.27 13.93
CA HIS A 709 -28.50 23.93 15.23
C HIS A 709 -30.00 23.66 15.06
N VAL A 710 -30.51 22.68 15.81
CA VAL A 710 -31.93 22.32 15.85
C VAL A 710 -32.33 22.01 17.29
N ASP A 711 -33.51 22.47 17.71
CA ASP A 711 -34.04 22.16 19.03
C ASP A 711 -34.50 20.69 19.09
N CYS A 712 -33.88 19.93 19.98
CA CYS A 712 -34.18 18.52 20.24
C CYS A 712 -34.93 18.31 21.58
N SER A 713 -35.56 19.35 22.14
CA SER A 713 -36.38 19.26 23.35
C SER A 713 -37.63 18.38 23.19
N ALA A 714 -38.07 18.15 21.95
CA ALA A 714 -39.17 17.28 21.56
C ALA A 714 -38.71 16.28 20.47
N PRO A 715 -39.49 15.22 20.16
CA PRO A 715 -39.13 14.26 19.10
C PRO A 715 -38.90 14.95 17.75
N VAL A 716 -37.75 14.68 17.12
CA VAL A 716 -37.31 15.27 15.85
C VAL A 716 -37.40 14.23 14.74
N CYS A 717 -38.12 14.51 13.66
CA CYS A 717 -38.23 13.62 12.51
C CYS A 717 -37.43 14.15 11.30
N PRO A 718 -36.80 13.27 10.50
CA PRO A 718 -36.41 13.60 9.13
C PRO A 718 -37.61 14.13 8.33
N ALA A 719 -37.40 15.22 7.61
CA ALA A 719 -38.45 15.92 6.89
C ALA A 719 -37.97 16.35 5.49
N PHE A 720 -38.88 16.29 4.53
CA PHE A 720 -38.63 16.53 3.11
C PHE A 720 -39.75 17.39 2.54
N CYS A 721 -39.43 18.58 2.07
CA CYS A 721 -40.41 19.52 1.53
C CYS A 721 -40.14 19.77 0.04
N PHE A 722 -41.15 19.58 -0.79
CA PHE A 722 -41.11 19.78 -2.24
C PHE A 722 -41.84 21.07 -2.56
N ILE A 723 -41.14 21.98 -3.25
CA ILE A 723 -41.73 23.23 -3.74
C ILE A 723 -41.75 23.09 -5.26
N GLY A 724 -42.93 22.84 -5.82
CA GLY A 724 -43.08 22.50 -7.24
C GLY A 724 -42.60 21.07 -7.56
N GLY A 725 -42.16 20.85 -8.80
CA GLY A 725 -41.80 19.52 -9.28
C GLY A 725 -40.45 19.06 -8.75
N GLY A 726 -40.38 17.88 -8.15
CA GLY A 726 -39.12 17.34 -7.64
C GLY A 726 -39.20 15.87 -7.28
N ALA A 727 -38.04 15.22 -7.17
CA ALA A 727 -37.95 13.82 -6.76
C ALA A 727 -36.74 13.57 -5.85
N LEU A 728 -36.93 12.64 -4.92
CA LEU A 728 -35.94 12.23 -3.94
C LEU A 728 -35.99 10.71 -3.75
N GLN A 729 -34.81 10.12 -3.55
CA GLN A 729 -34.61 8.71 -3.27
C GLN A 729 -33.77 8.55 -2.01
N LEU A 730 -34.29 7.86 -0.98
CA LEU A 730 -33.52 7.42 0.18
C LEU A 730 -32.55 6.30 -0.22
N GLN A 731 -31.39 6.26 0.43
CA GLN A 731 -30.39 5.22 0.23
C GLN A 731 -30.83 3.93 0.93
N ASP A 732 -31.03 2.86 0.16
CA ASP A 732 -31.35 1.55 0.73
C ASP A 732 -30.15 0.96 1.50
N LEU A 733 -30.47 0.19 2.54
CA LEU A 733 -29.51 -0.62 3.28
C LEU A 733 -28.84 -1.64 2.35
N VAL A 734 -27.53 -1.83 2.53
CA VAL A 734 -26.75 -2.84 1.80
C VAL A 734 -27.29 -4.24 2.09
N ALA A 735 -27.74 -4.51 3.31
CA ALA A 735 -28.37 -5.77 3.68
C ALA A 735 -29.61 -6.13 2.84
N ASN A 736 -30.29 -5.13 2.26
CA ASN A 736 -31.49 -5.33 1.44
C ASN A 736 -31.18 -5.56 -0.04
N ARG A 737 -29.91 -5.41 -0.47
CA ARG A 737 -29.50 -5.69 -1.85
C ARG A 737 -29.29 -7.20 -2.03
N SER A 738 -30.17 -7.86 -2.79
CA SER A 738 -29.87 -9.21 -3.29
C SER A 738 -28.69 -9.14 -4.24
N ILE A 739 -27.72 -10.05 -4.08
CA ILE A 739 -26.45 -10.10 -4.84
C ILE A 739 -26.67 -10.25 -6.38
N GLU A 740 -27.90 -10.53 -6.84
CA GLU A 740 -28.23 -10.79 -8.24
C GLU A 740 -29.02 -9.70 -8.99
N GLU A 741 -29.36 -8.55 -8.39
CA GLU A 741 -30.12 -7.53 -9.13
C GLU A 741 -29.22 -6.56 -9.92
N LEU A 742 -29.16 -6.77 -11.25
CA LEU A 742 -28.78 -5.70 -12.19
C LEU A 742 -29.69 -4.48 -11.96
N PRO A 743 -29.18 -3.24 -12.08
CA PRO A 743 -30.02 -2.07 -11.92
C PRO A 743 -31.14 -2.10 -12.97
N PRO A 744 -32.40 -1.82 -12.60
CA PRO A 744 -33.44 -1.63 -13.60
C PRO A 744 -33.03 -0.47 -14.50
N ARG A 745 -32.78 -0.78 -15.78
CA ARG A 745 -32.68 0.22 -16.84
C ARG A 745 -33.91 1.12 -16.71
N ARG A 746 -33.66 2.44 -16.57
CA ARG A 746 -34.70 3.49 -16.59
C ARG A 746 -35.73 3.16 -17.67
N VAL A 747 -36.95 2.87 -17.24
CA VAL A 747 -38.10 2.71 -18.12
C VAL A 747 -38.46 4.09 -18.63
N THR A 748 -38.39 4.24 -19.94
CA THR A 748 -38.97 5.34 -20.71
C THR A 748 -40.42 5.51 -20.29
N ILE A 749 -40.78 6.68 -19.74
CA ILE A 749 -42.17 7.01 -19.45
C ILE A 749 -42.90 7.10 -20.79
N GLN A 750 -43.82 6.16 -21.03
CA GLN A 750 -44.78 6.26 -22.12
C GLN A 750 -45.68 7.48 -21.87
N THR A 751 -45.84 8.31 -22.89
CA THR A 751 -46.82 9.39 -22.94
C THR A 751 -48.24 8.82 -22.89
N PRO A 752 -49.18 9.48 -22.19
CA PRO A 752 -50.57 9.05 -22.17
C PRO A 752 -51.20 9.24 -23.55
N LYS A 753 -51.90 8.22 -24.02
CA LYS A 753 -52.74 8.26 -25.23
C LYS A 753 -53.79 9.37 -25.06
N LEU A 754 -53.65 10.43 -25.86
CA LEU A 754 -54.72 11.36 -26.15
C LEU A 754 -55.83 10.63 -26.90
N TRP A 755 -56.98 10.50 -26.24
CA TRP A 755 -58.26 10.38 -26.92
C TRP A 755 -58.47 11.62 -27.81
N LYS A 756 -58.89 11.39 -29.04
CA LYS A 756 -59.54 12.38 -29.91
C LYS A 756 -60.60 11.65 -30.76
N PRO A 757 -61.64 12.38 -31.18
CA PRO A 757 -63.05 12.11 -30.87
C PRO A 757 -63.67 10.92 -31.59
#